data_AF-A0A8K0NP01-F1
#
_entry.id   AF-A0A8K0NP01-F1
#
_cell.length_a   1.000
_cell.length_b   1.000
_cell.length_c   1.000
_cell.angle_alpha   90.00
_cell.angle_beta   90.00
_cell.angle_gamma   90.00
#
_symmetry.space_group_name_H-M   'P 1'
#
loop_
_entity.id
_entity.type
_entity.pdbx_description
1 polymer ?
#
loop_
_entity_poly.entity_id
_entity_poly.type
_entity_poly.pdbx_seq_one_letter_code
_entity_poly.pdbx_strand_id
1 'polypeptide(L)'
;MSSSSLLTMAQQLESLKYQPEPEEYDHSVLRLLNERYSTWEDLVRLSENAGAGPSGLRYGEEEGEGKFTQEDGWDLDVDEDELEDGAAIDEKKEQDLRGEMTLLEAEIEKWKDLERNSTESLAKVNAEIAPLHAKTQAQLQQLLAQTSQLSDSRYALMDDLGRLTGELVSSNANGDMTGELGGNGEEDTLTLLERMEKARTRLDALGLGIKWMGVLERVMLSAQETLEARQLGKTSPTPLRSPLPSIAPFKNLHNLLISLSTTLPPDFHLLAIAQRVHRQVWREMKGWGQKALEGALDGIGWPGRGVAYESVGVEERRRFERSFKELLVLQQEGIKLFDSTPEKLKSVLNFDAEIEIGLYPIVAMVRSVKQRFVFHFEGDRGTNRLDKPEWAFSSVLDTIYEQRAFAETYLQALVSRTGTMFKDVDAVSELTAQLLTLPLALLKHRFPHLFPHPPLLAHTVYQTVVFDDSIKRGGFSSTRAWKATRRRQLRGSDGGTDEDEWEGLTEEILNTDDWFERWWQSEKEFASEQYEEITSSPEAWTLVDVSEGGDTESESALERRRDFKPTIGARQVRALVEQVADRYASLPTLRHKYPFLAQVQLPILDSYRKRIASSLDAFETLASTFARAVPGALAGHSRENGLGMDTAKMTSGVGGLQRLTKAWISAKWLMDAMERWGDEMLYLELVTEISNSPDYIARARHDGIAVDDGANPYDIAVEQYRTLVNRAESMIVKHVTAEVERDLRTHLTRRWDANASSMDKEGTTMALIGPLTTLSAHLGHLARMLPASAAGHLYRAIVAHVTNHIMQRAVYAGWSKFTEYGGQELVAETNAWVEASTLGLRECDAIRRPGLPWQAFGETARLLSLPTEAKEEQPVTFAQAVAMAFDSQYARLTELLDIKELDQGQAQVVLKRRIDCWR
;
A
#
# COMPACT_ATOMS: atom_id res chain seq x y z
N MET A 1 31.48 58.99 16.31
CA MET A 1 32.34 59.54 17.38
C MET A 1 33.53 58.61 17.58
N SER A 2 34.68 59.17 17.95
CA SER A 2 36.02 58.84 17.45
C SER A 2 36.68 57.55 17.97
N SER A 3 37.65 57.09 17.17
CA SER A 3 38.68 56.05 17.38
C SER A 3 39.50 56.13 18.68
N SER A 4 39.17 57.07 19.59
CA SER A 4 39.80 57.23 20.90
C SER A 4 39.32 56.20 21.92
N SER A 5 38.10 55.65 21.77
CA SER A 5 37.53 54.69 22.73
C SER A 5 38.09 53.27 22.58
N LEU A 6 38.67 52.95 21.43
CA LEU A 6 39.24 51.62 21.14
C LEU A 6 40.68 51.47 21.63
N LEU A 7 41.45 52.56 21.67
CA LEU A 7 42.83 52.55 22.18
C LEU A 7 42.87 52.41 23.72
N THR A 8 41.88 52.99 24.42
CA THR A 8 41.76 52.90 25.88
C THR A 8 41.27 51.52 26.34
N MET A 9 40.39 50.86 25.56
CA MET A 9 40.01 49.45 25.80
C MET A 9 41.15 48.47 25.50
N ALA A 10 41.96 48.73 24.46
CA ALA A 10 43.11 47.88 24.12
C ALA A 10 44.23 47.96 25.17
N GLN A 11 44.53 49.16 25.70
CA GLN A 11 45.53 49.33 26.77
C GLN A 11 45.07 48.77 28.12
N GLN A 12 43.75 48.72 28.40
CA GLN A 12 43.23 48.03 29.59
C GLN A 12 43.26 46.50 29.44
N LEU A 13 43.07 45.96 28.23
CA LEU A 13 43.16 44.52 27.96
C LEU A 13 44.60 43.97 27.97
N GLU A 14 45.60 44.79 27.66
CA GLU A 14 47.02 44.36 27.69
C GLU A 14 47.58 44.23 29.12
N SER A 15 46.98 44.95 30.09
CA SER A 15 47.31 44.85 31.53
C SER A 15 46.72 43.60 32.23
N LEU A 16 45.87 42.84 31.53
CA LEU A 16 45.24 41.62 32.02
C LEU A 16 45.89 40.32 31.48
N LYS A 17 47.09 40.41 30.89
CA LYS A 17 47.95 39.22 30.66
C LYS A 17 48.57 38.75 31.98
N TYR A 18 47.73 38.26 32.88
CA TYR A 18 48.13 37.27 33.87
C TYR A 18 47.39 36.00 33.48
N GLN A 19 48.13 34.99 33.04
CA GLN A 19 47.58 33.66 32.79
C GLN A 19 47.02 33.10 34.10
N PRO A 20 45.72 32.77 34.20
CA PRO A 20 45.27 31.80 35.19
C PRO A 20 45.23 30.42 34.52
N GLU A 21 45.79 29.44 35.21
CA GLU A 21 45.42 28.04 35.05
C GLU A 21 43.91 27.84 35.27
N PRO A 22 43.31 26.74 34.77
CA PRO A 22 41.86 26.58 34.71
C PRO A 22 41.29 26.29 36.10
N GLU A 23 40.96 27.33 36.85
CA GLU A 23 40.07 27.23 38.01
C GLU A 23 38.61 27.37 37.57
N GLU A 24 37.81 26.41 37.98
CA GLU A 24 36.39 26.24 37.69
C GLU A 24 35.60 27.54 37.92
N TYR A 25 35.02 28.09 36.85
CA TYR A 25 33.84 28.92 37.03
C TYR A 25 32.76 28.03 37.65
N ASP A 26 32.36 28.36 38.87
CA ASP A 26 31.43 27.56 39.64
C ASP A 26 30.06 27.53 38.95
N HIS A 27 29.86 26.51 38.11
CA HIS A 27 28.62 26.19 37.43
C HIS A 27 27.45 25.98 38.43
N SER A 28 27.73 25.87 39.74
CA SER A 28 26.73 25.73 40.79
C SER A 28 25.86 26.99 40.96
N VAL A 29 26.39 28.21 40.82
CA VAL A 29 25.62 29.46 41.05
C VAL A 29 24.62 29.71 39.93
N LEU A 30 25.02 29.44 38.68
CA LEU A 30 24.12 29.52 37.52
C LEU A 30 23.09 28.38 37.54
N ARG A 31 23.45 27.18 38.03
CA ARG A 31 22.53 26.05 38.21
C ARG A 31 21.54 26.28 39.36
N LEU A 32 21.99 26.90 40.46
CA LEU A 32 21.14 27.30 41.60
C LEU A 32 20.15 28.39 41.22
N LEU A 33 20.52 29.35 40.38
CA LEU A 33 19.57 30.34 39.83
C LEU A 33 18.56 29.71 38.87
N ASN A 34 18.98 28.68 38.13
CA ASN A 34 18.14 27.89 37.21
C ASN A 34 17.13 26.99 37.93
N GLU A 35 17.53 26.40 39.06
CA GLU A 35 16.70 25.51 39.88
C GLU A 35 15.76 26.28 40.82
N ARG A 36 16.16 27.46 41.30
CA ARG A 36 15.42 28.22 42.33
C ARG A 36 14.33 29.14 41.78
N TYR A 37 14.30 29.42 40.48
CA TYR A 37 13.31 30.30 39.82
C TYR A 37 12.74 29.66 38.55
N SER A 38 12.30 28.42 38.68
CA SER A 38 11.87 27.56 37.56
C SER A 38 10.43 27.83 37.09
N THR A 39 9.65 28.68 37.77
CA THR A 39 8.28 29.02 37.37
C THR A 39 7.96 30.51 37.45
N TRP A 40 7.01 30.96 36.63
CA TRP A 40 6.49 32.33 36.61
C TRP A 40 5.85 32.74 37.96
N GLU A 41 5.35 31.77 38.74
CA GLU A 41 4.70 32.00 40.04
C GLU A 41 5.69 32.28 41.18
N ASP A 42 6.91 31.76 41.10
CA ASP A 42 7.95 31.97 42.12
C ASP A 42 8.53 33.41 42.08
N LEU A 43 8.47 34.07 40.93
CA LEU A 43 8.90 35.46 40.74
C LEU A 43 7.83 36.46 41.20
N VAL A 44 6.54 36.10 41.13
CA VAL A 44 5.42 36.93 41.62
C VAL A 44 5.32 36.92 43.15
N ARG A 45 5.60 35.77 43.79
CA ARG A 45 5.61 35.66 45.26
C ARG A 45 6.69 36.50 45.95
N LEU A 46 7.75 36.86 45.23
CA LEU A 46 8.81 37.75 45.71
C LEU A 46 8.40 39.23 45.70
N SER A 47 7.50 39.65 44.80
CA SER A 47 7.00 41.03 44.78
C SER A 47 5.84 41.25 45.74
N GLU A 48 5.06 40.21 46.05
CA GLU A 48 3.92 40.30 46.98
C GLU A 48 4.32 40.27 48.47
N ASN A 49 5.50 39.71 48.81
CA ASN A 49 5.98 39.64 50.20
C ASN A 49 6.75 40.89 50.69
N ALA A 50 6.96 41.89 49.83
CA ALA A 50 7.47 43.21 50.21
C ALA A 50 6.29 44.20 50.31
N GLY A 51 5.51 44.08 51.38
CA GLY A 51 4.18 44.68 51.48
C GLY A 51 4.11 46.22 51.43
N ALA A 52 3.02 46.71 50.83
CA ALA A 52 2.32 47.93 51.21
C ALA A 52 0.83 47.78 50.87
N GLY A 53 -0.02 47.81 51.91
CA GLY A 53 -1.47 47.71 51.80
C GLY A 53 -2.16 48.99 51.27
N PRO A 54 -3.49 48.93 51.03
CA PRO A 54 -4.20 49.87 50.18
C PRO A 54 -4.72 51.09 50.94
N SER A 55 -4.63 52.27 50.31
CA SER A 55 -5.39 53.45 50.71
C SER A 55 -5.97 54.13 49.46
N GLY A 56 -7.30 54.21 49.42
CA GLY A 56 -8.05 54.80 48.31
C GLY A 56 -8.11 56.33 48.39
N LEU A 57 -8.64 56.94 47.33
CA LEU A 57 -9.41 58.19 47.38
C LEU A 57 -10.16 58.43 46.07
N ARG A 58 -11.18 59.28 46.22
CA ARG A 58 -12.43 59.48 45.48
C ARG A 58 -12.34 60.44 44.27
N TYR A 59 -13.35 60.27 43.39
CA TYR A 59 -14.16 61.25 42.62
C TYR A 59 -13.53 62.38 41.80
N GLY A 60 -14.06 62.53 40.58
CA GLY A 60 -14.04 63.77 39.80
C GLY A 60 -14.86 63.60 38.51
N GLU A 61 -16.11 64.07 38.54
CA GLU A 61 -16.96 64.33 37.38
C GLU A 61 -16.34 65.42 36.49
N GLU A 62 -16.53 65.36 35.16
CA GLU A 62 -16.82 66.57 34.37
C GLU A 62 -17.45 66.22 33.01
N GLU A 63 -18.40 67.07 32.66
CA GLU A 63 -19.36 67.03 31.55
C GLU A 63 -18.73 67.35 30.19
N GLY A 64 -19.46 67.04 29.11
CA GLY A 64 -19.12 67.53 27.77
C GLY A 64 -20.11 67.09 26.69
N GLU A 65 -21.20 67.84 26.56
CA GLU A 65 -22.21 67.75 25.49
C GLU A 65 -21.64 67.94 24.07
N GLY A 66 -22.34 67.39 23.06
CA GLY A 66 -22.13 67.75 21.65
C GLY A 66 -23.10 67.05 20.69
N LYS A 67 -24.18 67.76 20.31
CA LYS A 67 -25.22 67.40 19.32
C LYS A 67 -24.77 67.61 17.85
N PHE A 68 -25.62 67.08 16.94
CA PHE A 68 -25.91 67.50 15.53
C PHE A 68 -24.96 66.93 14.44
N THR A 69 -25.34 66.48 13.22
CA THR A 69 -26.43 66.66 12.21
C THR A 69 -26.58 65.34 11.38
N GLN A 70 -27.72 64.91 10.81
CA GLN A 70 -28.31 65.21 9.45
C GLN A 70 -27.25 65.34 8.32
N GLU A 71 -27.35 64.86 7.08
CA GLU A 71 -28.44 64.45 6.16
C GLU A 71 -27.82 63.82 4.86
N ASP A 72 -28.65 63.19 4.00
CA ASP A 72 -28.54 62.97 2.51
C ASP A 72 -28.59 61.47 2.11
N GLY A 73 -29.52 60.92 1.31
CA GLY A 73 -30.49 61.48 0.36
C GLY A 73 -30.07 61.16 -1.08
N TRP A 74 -30.67 60.18 -1.77
CA TRP A 74 -30.76 60.08 -3.26
C TRP A 74 -31.95 59.22 -3.71
N ASP A 75 -32.83 59.85 -4.49
CA ASP A 75 -33.99 59.34 -5.23
C ASP A 75 -33.64 58.39 -6.38
N LEU A 76 -34.63 57.61 -6.84
CA LEU A 76 -34.77 57.23 -8.26
C LEU A 76 -36.24 56.95 -8.62
N ASP A 77 -36.67 57.61 -9.69
CA ASP A 77 -38.00 57.70 -10.28
C ASP A 77 -38.60 56.38 -10.76
N VAL A 78 -39.93 56.26 -10.68
CA VAL A 78 -40.74 55.22 -11.33
C VAL A 78 -41.77 55.88 -12.23
N ASP A 79 -41.76 55.53 -13.52
CA ASP A 79 -42.79 55.89 -14.50
C ASP A 79 -44.03 55.00 -14.31
N GLU A 80 -45.19 55.66 -14.17
CA GLU A 80 -46.53 55.10 -14.30
C GLU A 80 -46.93 55.07 -15.78
N ASP A 81 -47.35 53.92 -16.31
CA ASP A 81 -48.56 53.80 -17.13
C ASP A 81 -48.91 52.34 -17.47
N GLU A 82 -50.22 52.12 -17.62
CA GLU A 82 -50.94 50.93 -18.09
C GLU A 82 -51.40 49.87 -17.06
N LEU A 83 -52.50 50.27 -16.40
CA LEU A 83 -53.57 49.40 -15.89
C LEU A 83 -54.46 48.86 -17.04
N GLU A 84 -55.17 47.77 -16.71
CA GLU A 84 -56.39 47.22 -17.35
C GLU A 84 -56.24 45.99 -18.26
N ASP A 85 -56.15 44.81 -17.65
CA ASP A 85 -57.08 43.69 -17.94
C ASP A 85 -56.91 42.58 -16.89
N GLY A 86 -57.91 42.34 -16.02
CA GLY A 86 -57.79 41.22 -15.07
C GLY A 86 -58.76 41.12 -13.89
N ALA A 87 -59.95 41.75 -13.91
CA ALA A 87 -60.90 41.76 -12.78
C ALA A 87 -61.56 40.40 -12.42
N ALA A 88 -61.01 39.27 -12.87
CA ALA A 88 -61.41 37.91 -12.45
C ALA A 88 -60.23 36.98 -12.11
N ILE A 89 -58.99 37.48 -12.16
CA ILE A 89 -57.78 36.77 -11.69
C ILE A 89 -57.42 37.23 -10.25
N ASP A 90 -58.05 38.30 -9.78
CA ASP A 90 -57.59 39.08 -8.64
C ASP A 90 -57.80 38.42 -7.28
N GLU A 91 -58.83 37.59 -7.08
CA GLU A 91 -58.98 36.89 -5.78
C GLU A 91 -57.93 35.79 -5.59
N LYS A 92 -57.57 35.07 -6.66
CA LYS A 92 -56.57 34.00 -6.56
C LYS A 92 -55.15 34.55 -6.55
N LYS A 93 -54.87 35.62 -7.32
CA LYS A 93 -53.62 36.37 -7.20
C LYS A 93 -53.52 37.12 -5.87
N GLU A 94 -54.58 37.70 -5.31
CA GLU A 94 -54.55 38.25 -3.94
C GLU A 94 -54.34 37.16 -2.91
N GLN A 95 -54.92 35.98 -3.08
CA GLN A 95 -54.76 34.89 -2.12
C GLN A 95 -53.35 34.27 -2.22
N ASP A 96 -52.80 34.14 -3.42
CA ASP A 96 -51.41 33.71 -3.66
C ASP A 96 -50.41 34.81 -3.26
N LEU A 97 -50.68 36.10 -3.50
CA LEU A 97 -49.86 37.24 -3.04
C LEU A 97 -49.97 37.44 -1.53
N ARG A 98 -51.12 37.16 -0.91
CA ARG A 98 -51.24 37.10 0.56
C ARG A 98 -50.51 35.89 1.11
N GLY A 99 -50.53 34.75 0.40
CA GLY A 99 -49.72 33.58 0.74
C GLY A 99 -48.23 33.86 0.65
N GLU A 100 -47.78 34.47 -0.44
CA GLU A 100 -46.40 34.90 -0.68
C GLU A 100 -45.99 36.05 0.24
N MET A 101 -46.88 37.00 0.55
CA MET A 101 -46.65 38.02 1.57
C MET A 101 -46.56 37.40 2.95
N THR A 102 -47.39 36.42 3.31
CA THR A 102 -47.26 35.74 4.62
C THR A 102 -45.99 34.91 4.70
N LEU A 103 -45.51 34.35 3.57
CA LEU A 103 -44.24 33.66 3.47
C LEU A 103 -43.05 34.63 3.52
N LEU A 104 -43.14 35.77 2.84
CA LEU A 104 -42.17 36.87 2.88
C LEU A 104 -42.15 37.52 4.26
N GLU A 105 -43.31 37.70 4.91
CA GLU A 105 -43.42 38.20 6.27
C GLU A 105 -42.82 37.19 7.25
N ALA A 106 -43.09 35.90 7.09
CA ALA A 106 -42.46 34.85 7.89
C ALA A 106 -40.95 34.73 7.63
N GLU A 107 -40.49 34.98 6.40
CA GLU A 107 -39.09 34.97 6.03
C GLU A 107 -38.38 36.23 6.53
N ILE A 108 -39.00 37.40 6.43
CA ILE A 108 -38.54 38.66 7.02
C ILE A 108 -38.52 38.54 8.54
N GLU A 109 -39.51 37.92 9.18
CA GLU A 109 -39.52 37.66 10.62
C GLU A 109 -38.37 36.71 10.98
N LYS A 110 -38.14 35.67 10.18
CA LYS A 110 -37.00 34.75 10.34
C LYS A 110 -35.65 35.45 10.14
N TRP A 111 -35.54 36.38 9.18
CA TRP A 111 -34.32 37.16 8.95
C TRP A 111 -34.12 38.23 10.02
N LYS A 112 -35.18 38.84 10.54
CA LYS A 112 -35.15 39.72 11.71
C LYS A 112 -34.77 38.96 12.96
N ASP A 113 -35.25 37.72 13.14
CA ASP A 113 -34.86 36.82 14.22
C ASP A 113 -33.43 36.35 14.05
N LEU A 114 -32.97 36.09 12.83
CA LEU A 114 -31.57 35.76 12.54
C LEU A 114 -30.66 36.97 12.76
N GLU A 115 -31.09 38.18 12.43
CA GLU A 115 -30.41 39.44 12.72
C GLU A 115 -30.43 39.73 14.22
N ARG A 116 -31.53 39.46 14.93
CA ARG A 116 -31.59 39.53 16.39
C ARG A 116 -30.66 38.51 17.03
N ASN A 117 -30.67 37.27 16.56
CA ASN A 117 -29.79 36.22 17.05
C ASN A 117 -28.32 36.47 16.68
N SER A 118 -28.05 37.08 15.52
CA SER A 118 -26.73 37.49 15.07
C SER A 118 -26.23 38.69 15.85
N THR A 119 -27.07 39.69 16.12
CA THR A 119 -26.74 40.85 16.95
C THR A 119 -26.65 40.48 18.42
N GLU A 120 -27.44 39.55 18.92
CA GLU A 120 -27.29 38.96 20.26
C GLU A 120 -26.06 38.05 20.34
N SER A 121 -25.74 37.30 19.28
CA SER A 121 -24.50 36.51 19.22
C SER A 121 -23.28 37.40 19.06
N LEU A 122 -23.36 38.50 18.32
CA LEU A 122 -22.31 39.53 18.22
C LEU A 122 -22.22 40.33 19.51
N ALA A 123 -23.33 40.55 20.23
CA ALA A 123 -23.32 41.17 21.55
C ALA A 123 -22.78 40.21 22.60
N LYS A 124 -23.06 38.90 22.52
CA LYS A 124 -22.44 37.87 23.37
C LYS A 124 -20.98 37.69 23.04
N VAL A 125 -20.62 37.59 21.76
CA VAL A 125 -19.24 37.49 21.29
C VAL A 125 -18.49 38.79 21.56
N ASN A 126 -19.09 39.98 21.42
CA ASN A 126 -18.47 41.23 21.89
C ASN A 126 -18.48 41.34 23.41
N ALA A 127 -19.42 40.75 24.13
CA ALA A 127 -19.39 40.66 25.60
C ALA A 127 -18.44 39.57 26.11
N GLU A 128 -17.95 38.67 25.25
CA GLU A 128 -16.89 37.68 25.51
C GLU A 128 -15.52 38.20 25.03
N ILE A 129 -15.49 38.90 23.89
CA ILE A 129 -14.32 39.58 23.31
C ILE A 129 -14.02 40.86 24.08
N ALA A 130 -14.98 41.62 24.58
CA ALA A 130 -14.71 42.81 25.39
C ALA A 130 -13.96 42.46 26.68
N PRO A 131 -14.32 41.43 27.48
CA PRO A 131 -13.51 41.01 28.60
C PRO A 131 -12.27 40.26 28.15
N LEU A 132 -12.21 39.58 26.99
CA LEU A 132 -10.95 38.99 26.48
C LEU A 132 -9.99 40.05 25.94
N HIS A 133 -10.47 41.12 25.32
CA HIS A 133 -9.72 42.27 24.81
C HIS A 133 -9.33 43.16 25.97
N ALA A 134 -10.22 43.39 26.94
CA ALA A 134 -9.89 44.01 28.21
C ALA A 134 -8.94 43.12 29.02
N LYS A 135 -9.01 41.78 28.92
CA LYS A 135 -8.06 40.86 29.53
C LYS A 135 -6.74 40.83 28.78
N THR A 136 -6.69 40.90 27.45
CA THR A 136 -5.44 40.98 26.68
C THR A 136 -4.83 42.36 26.81
N GLN A 137 -5.63 43.42 26.85
CA GLN A 137 -5.19 44.79 27.09
C GLN A 137 -4.80 44.98 28.55
N ALA A 138 -5.49 44.36 29.51
CA ALA A 138 -5.07 44.29 30.90
C ALA A 138 -3.85 43.39 31.07
N GLN A 139 -3.69 42.29 30.31
CA GLN A 139 -2.49 41.45 30.31
C GLN A 139 -1.32 42.16 29.64
N LEU A 140 -1.57 42.99 28.63
CA LEU A 140 -0.54 43.77 27.93
C LEU A 140 -0.17 45.03 28.72
N GLN A 141 -1.14 45.63 29.43
CA GLN A 141 -0.91 46.66 30.45
C GLN A 141 -0.29 46.07 31.71
N GLN A 142 -0.60 44.82 32.07
CA GLN A 142 0.02 44.08 33.16
C GLN A 142 1.42 43.65 32.75
N LEU A 143 1.68 43.31 31.48
CA LEU A 143 3.02 43.07 30.94
C LEU A 143 3.81 44.38 30.85
N LEU A 144 3.17 45.50 30.50
CA LEU A 144 3.78 46.84 30.54
C LEU A 144 4.07 47.29 31.98
N ALA A 145 3.14 47.02 32.89
CA ALA A 145 3.31 47.26 34.32
C ALA A 145 4.33 46.30 34.91
N GLN A 146 4.44 45.06 34.41
CA GLN A 146 5.49 44.11 34.77
C GLN A 146 6.82 44.52 34.17
N THR A 147 6.91 45.07 32.96
CA THR A 147 8.16 45.62 32.40
C THR A 147 8.56 46.90 33.12
N SER A 148 7.60 47.73 33.51
CA SER A 148 7.83 48.89 34.38
C SER A 148 8.29 48.42 35.75
N GLN A 149 7.60 47.48 36.39
CA GLN A 149 8.00 46.86 37.65
C GLN A 149 9.33 46.12 37.56
N LEU A 150 9.67 45.51 36.42
CA LEU A 150 10.98 44.89 36.15
C LEU A 150 12.06 45.96 35.96
N SER A 151 11.71 47.12 35.39
CA SER A 151 12.61 48.28 35.31
C SER A 151 12.76 48.96 36.68
N ASP A 152 11.70 49.06 37.47
CA ASP A 152 11.66 49.64 38.81
C ASP A 152 12.37 48.70 39.80
N SER A 153 12.21 47.39 39.66
CA SER A 153 13.00 46.40 40.39
C SER A 153 14.44 46.32 39.90
N ARG A 154 14.75 46.63 38.62
CA ARG A 154 16.13 46.86 38.17
C ARG A 154 16.75 48.07 38.87
N TYR A 155 16.01 49.17 39.01
CA TYR A 155 16.45 50.36 39.72
C TYR A 155 16.54 50.13 41.24
N ALA A 156 15.59 49.43 41.84
CA ALA A 156 15.59 49.08 43.27
C ALA A 156 16.72 48.11 43.62
N LEU A 157 16.96 47.10 42.78
CA LEU A 157 18.10 46.19 42.94
C LEU A 157 19.43 46.93 42.74
N MET A 158 19.49 47.93 41.85
CA MET A 158 20.67 48.78 41.64
C MET A 158 20.92 49.72 42.85
N ASP A 159 19.86 50.21 43.49
CA ASP A 159 19.90 51.02 44.71
C ASP A 159 20.30 50.17 45.93
N ASP A 160 19.76 48.95 46.07
CA ASP A 160 20.20 47.96 47.06
C ASP A 160 21.65 47.51 46.83
N LEU A 161 22.10 47.39 45.57
CA LEU A 161 23.51 47.17 45.22
C LEU A 161 24.38 48.33 45.70
N GLY A 162 23.93 49.57 45.48
CA GLY A 162 24.58 50.80 45.94
C GLY A 162 24.63 50.90 47.47
N ARG A 163 23.56 50.51 48.16
CA ARG A 163 23.46 50.50 49.61
C ARG A 163 24.36 49.43 50.24
N LEU A 164 24.34 48.20 49.73
CA LEU A 164 25.16 47.10 50.23
C LEU A 164 26.65 47.30 49.93
N THR A 165 27.01 47.90 48.78
CA THR A 165 28.41 48.32 48.52
C THR A 165 28.84 49.46 49.44
N GLY A 166 27.96 50.41 49.75
CA GLY A 166 28.18 51.44 50.76
C GLY A 166 28.37 50.89 52.18
N GLU A 167 27.55 49.90 52.57
CA GLU A 167 27.67 49.19 53.85
C GLU A 167 28.99 48.41 53.94
N LEU A 168 29.43 47.75 52.86
CA LEU A 168 30.73 47.06 52.77
C LEU A 168 31.91 48.01 52.94
N VAL A 169 31.89 49.18 52.29
CA VAL A 169 32.94 50.21 52.43
C VAL A 169 32.95 50.82 53.85
N SER A 170 31.78 50.92 54.50
CA SER A 170 31.67 51.42 55.88
C SER A 170 32.11 50.39 56.95
N SER A 171 31.90 49.10 56.70
CA SER A 171 32.27 48.00 57.61
C SER A 171 33.79 47.72 57.65
N ASN A 172 34.53 48.07 56.60
CA ASN A 172 36.00 47.95 56.58
C ASN A 172 36.71 49.10 57.32
N ALA A 173 35.97 50.09 57.83
CA ALA A 173 36.50 51.27 58.50
C ALA A 173 36.41 51.23 60.04
N ASN A 174 35.65 50.30 60.64
CA ASN A 174 35.52 50.21 62.10
C ASN A 174 35.67 48.76 62.59
N GLY A 175 36.86 48.40 63.02
CA GLY A 175 37.04 47.30 63.96
C GLY A 175 36.84 47.81 65.39
N ASP A 176 35.77 47.37 66.07
CA ASP A 176 35.82 46.96 67.49
C ASP A 176 34.45 46.53 68.06
N MET A 177 34.51 45.39 68.79
CA MET A 177 33.83 45.05 70.05
C MET A 177 32.29 44.89 70.20
N THR A 178 31.91 43.62 70.51
CA THR A 178 31.02 43.10 71.57
C THR A 178 29.55 43.52 71.72
N GLY A 179 28.66 42.52 71.84
CA GLY A 179 27.37 42.64 72.56
C GLY A 179 26.29 41.66 72.13
N GLU A 180 25.82 40.82 73.07
CA GLU A 180 24.85 39.72 72.93
C GLU A 180 23.37 40.17 72.80
N LEU A 181 22.54 39.35 72.13
CA LEU A 181 21.29 38.70 72.62
C LEU A 181 20.20 38.56 71.53
N GLY A 182 19.64 37.34 71.43
CA GLY A 182 18.25 37.08 71.03
C GLY A 182 18.05 36.34 69.71
N GLY A 183 17.84 35.02 69.79
CA GLY A 183 17.83 34.11 68.64
C GLY A 183 16.53 34.02 67.82
N ASN A 184 16.68 33.44 66.63
CA ASN A 184 15.97 32.24 66.16
C ASN A 184 16.37 31.92 64.71
N GLY A 185 16.83 30.68 64.48
CA GLY A 185 16.89 30.05 63.16
C GLY A 185 18.30 29.91 62.58
N GLU A 186 18.87 28.70 62.67
CA GLU A 186 19.81 27.97 61.78
C GLU A 186 20.83 28.68 60.84
N GLU A 187 21.08 29.99 60.96
CA GLU A 187 22.10 30.72 60.17
C GLU A 187 23.38 31.07 60.96
N ASP A 188 23.43 30.78 62.26
CA ASP A 188 24.50 31.22 63.18
C ASP A 188 25.67 30.22 63.38
N THR A 189 25.95 29.38 62.39
CA THR A 189 27.22 28.61 62.34
C THR A 189 28.07 28.94 61.12
N LEU A 190 27.93 30.13 60.56
CA LEU A 190 28.76 30.62 59.45
C LEU A 190 29.66 31.75 59.97
N THR A 191 30.96 31.60 59.78
CA THR A 191 31.98 32.61 60.09
C THR A 191 31.67 33.93 59.37
N LEU A 192 32.15 35.06 59.92
CA LEU A 192 31.96 36.40 59.31
C LEU A 192 32.38 36.41 57.83
N LEU A 193 33.43 35.65 57.50
CA LEU A 193 33.93 35.44 56.15
C LEU A 193 32.91 34.71 55.26
N GLU A 194 32.31 33.61 55.74
CA GLU A 194 31.24 32.89 55.02
C GLU A 194 29.96 33.73 54.85
N ARG A 195 29.65 34.62 55.81
CA ARG A 195 28.54 35.59 55.68
C ARG A 195 28.83 36.65 54.62
N MET A 196 30.07 37.17 54.57
CA MET A 196 30.51 38.11 53.52
C MET A 196 30.57 37.43 52.15
N GLU A 197 30.96 36.17 52.09
CA GLU A 197 31.01 35.38 50.86
C GLU A 197 29.60 35.04 50.36
N LYS A 198 28.65 34.68 51.25
CA LYS A 198 27.22 34.58 50.92
C LYS A 198 26.60 35.91 50.45
N ALA A 199 27.01 37.03 51.04
CA ALA A 199 26.53 38.36 50.63
C ALA A 199 27.11 38.77 49.27
N ARG A 200 28.39 38.48 49.02
CA ARG A 200 29.07 38.71 47.74
C ARG A 200 28.49 37.86 46.62
N THR A 201 28.27 36.57 46.85
CA THR A 201 27.61 35.68 45.88
C THR A 201 26.17 36.10 45.60
N ARG A 202 25.43 36.62 46.60
CA ARG A 202 24.11 37.24 46.39
C ARG A 202 24.19 38.54 45.57
N LEU A 203 25.17 39.40 45.82
CA LEU A 203 25.42 40.62 45.04
C LEU A 203 25.77 40.30 43.58
N ASP A 204 26.63 39.32 43.36
CA ASP A 204 27.01 38.86 42.03
C ASP A 204 25.81 38.23 41.30
N ALA A 205 24.97 37.47 42.01
CA ALA A 205 23.73 36.91 41.48
C ALA A 205 22.69 37.99 41.09
N LEU A 206 22.51 39.03 41.91
CA LEU A 206 21.62 40.16 41.62
C LEU A 206 22.15 41.03 40.48
N GLY A 207 23.46 41.29 40.44
CA GLY A 207 24.13 42.00 39.35
C GLY A 207 24.03 41.24 38.02
N LEU A 208 24.06 39.92 38.05
CA LEU A 208 23.70 39.08 36.90
C LEU A 208 22.22 39.23 36.56
N GLY A 209 21.29 39.10 37.51
CA GLY A 209 19.85 39.26 37.28
C GLY A 209 19.44 40.58 36.59
N ILE A 210 20.09 41.70 36.95
CA ILE A 210 19.90 43.00 36.28
C ILE A 210 20.35 42.96 34.81
N LYS A 211 21.50 42.34 34.53
CA LYS A 211 22.00 42.16 33.16
C LYS A 211 21.06 41.26 32.34
N TRP A 212 20.46 40.25 32.96
CA TRP A 212 19.47 39.37 32.33
C TRP A 212 18.19 40.12 31.96
N MET A 213 17.62 40.89 32.88
CA MET A 213 16.42 41.68 32.63
C MET A 213 16.65 42.70 31.52
N GLY A 214 17.82 43.35 31.48
CA GLY A 214 18.16 44.29 30.39
C GLY A 214 18.38 43.61 29.02
N VAL A 215 18.74 42.33 28.97
CA VAL A 215 18.75 41.56 27.72
C VAL A 215 17.33 41.20 27.29
N LEU A 216 16.49 40.75 28.22
CA LEU A 216 15.10 40.39 27.94
C LEU A 216 14.27 41.59 27.49
N GLU A 217 14.46 42.75 28.13
CA GLU A 217 13.89 44.03 27.73
C GLU A 217 14.24 44.36 26.27
N ARG A 218 15.51 44.19 25.88
CA ARG A 218 15.94 44.42 24.48
C ARG A 218 15.33 43.42 23.51
N VAL A 219 15.23 42.14 23.87
CA VAL A 219 14.54 41.12 23.05
C VAL A 219 13.08 41.51 22.81
N MET A 220 12.38 41.93 23.86
CA MET A 220 10.96 42.29 23.79
C MET A 220 10.74 43.61 23.02
N LEU A 221 11.58 44.62 23.23
CA LEU A 221 11.52 45.87 22.47
C LEU A 221 11.80 45.64 20.99
N SER A 222 12.82 44.85 20.63
CA SER A 222 13.09 44.52 19.22
C SER A 222 11.97 43.68 18.59
N ALA A 223 11.32 42.80 19.36
CA ALA A 223 10.12 42.11 18.89
C ALA A 223 8.97 43.09 18.65
N GLN A 224 8.72 44.01 19.58
CA GLN A 224 7.69 45.04 19.45
C GLN A 224 7.94 45.95 18.26
N GLU A 225 9.17 46.45 18.06
CA GLU A 225 9.56 47.25 16.89
C GLU A 225 9.29 46.51 15.58
N THR A 226 9.55 45.20 15.56
CA THR A 226 9.27 44.36 14.38
C THR A 226 7.77 44.29 14.08
N LEU A 227 6.95 44.17 15.13
CA LEU A 227 5.50 44.09 14.99
C LEU A 227 4.86 45.46 14.68
N GLU A 228 5.43 46.54 15.22
CA GLU A 228 4.98 47.92 15.04
C GLU A 228 5.46 48.55 13.72
N ALA A 229 6.55 48.07 13.12
CA ALA A 229 7.01 48.49 11.79
C ALA A 229 5.92 48.32 10.70
N ARG A 230 4.91 47.48 10.97
CA ARG A 230 3.66 47.37 10.21
C ARG A 230 2.85 48.68 10.15
N GLN A 231 2.95 49.55 11.15
CA GLN A 231 2.15 50.77 11.32
C GLN A 231 2.80 52.02 10.71
N LEU A 232 4.09 52.00 10.38
CA LEU A 232 4.81 53.16 9.82
C LEU A 232 4.49 53.43 8.34
N GLY A 233 3.79 52.53 7.66
CA GLY A 233 3.24 52.73 6.30
C GLY A 233 1.95 53.56 6.24
N LYS A 234 1.76 54.54 7.13
CA LYS A 234 0.54 55.38 7.23
C LYS A 234 0.30 56.32 6.04
N THR A 235 1.24 56.45 5.10
CA THR A 235 1.23 57.50 4.07
C THR A 235 0.79 57.06 2.67
N SER A 236 0.27 55.84 2.49
CA SER A 236 -0.27 55.40 1.18
C SER A 236 -1.69 54.85 1.28
N PRO A 237 -2.59 55.16 0.33
CA PRO A 237 -4.04 55.03 0.51
C PRO A 237 -4.59 53.63 0.20
N THR A 238 -3.81 52.55 0.36
CA THR A 238 -4.28 51.17 0.11
C THR A 238 -4.39 50.33 1.40
N PRO A 239 -5.44 49.50 1.58
CA PRO A 239 -5.74 48.88 2.88
C PRO A 239 -4.93 47.62 3.23
N LEU A 240 -4.03 47.13 2.37
CA LEU A 240 -3.26 45.92 2.63
C LEU A 240 -1.78 46.23 2.92
N ARG A 241 -1.34 45.79 4.10
CA ARG A 241 -0.06 46.15 4.72
C ARG A 241 1.02 45.14 4.36
N SER A 242 2.08 45.60 3.70
CA SER A 242 3.25 44.80 3.29
C SER A 242 4.06 44.29 4.49
N PRO A 243 4.57 43.04 4.49
CA PRO A 243 5.44 42.50 5.54
C PRO A 243 6.91 42.94 5.43
N LEU A 244 7.30 43.53 4.30
CA LEU A 244 8.71 43.86 4.00
C LEU A 244 9.36 44.86 4.96
N PRO A 245 8.68 45.92 5.46
CA PRO A 245 9.27 46.87 6.41
C PRO A 245 9.70 46.22 7.73
N SER A 246 9.04 45.12 8.13
CA SER A 246 9.37 44.37 9.35
C SER A 246 10.62 43.49 9.22
N ILE A 247 11.19 43.32 8.01
CA ILE A 247 12.39 42.49 7.81
C ILE A 247 13.60 43.10 8.52
N ALA A 248 13.85 44.40 8.37
CA ALA A 248 15.00 45.06 8.99
C ALA A 248 15.02 44.96 10.54
N PRO A 249 13.95 45.28 11.28
CA PRO A 249 13.92 45.08 12.73
C PRO A 249 13.99 43.60 13.13
N PHE A 250 13.42 42.69 12.33
CA PHE A 250 13.58 41.25 12.56
C PHE A 250 15.05 40.80 12.43
N LYS A 251 15.82 41.35 11.48
CA LYS A 251 17.27 41.08 11.38
C LYS A 251 18.02 41.48 12.65
N ASN A 252 17.62 42.58 13.29
CA ASN A 252 18.22 43.00 14.56
C ASN A 252 17.91 42.00 15.68
N LEU A 253 16.65 41.55 15.78
CA LEU A 253 16.25 40.50 16.73
C LEU A 253 17.01 39.18 16.47
N HIS A 254 17.18 38.80 15.20
CA HIS A 254 17.92 37.61 14.80
C HIS A 254 19.41 37.70 15.18
N ASN A 255 20.06 38.83 14.90
CA ASN A 255 21.46 39.07 15.26
C ASN A 255 21.65 39.08 16.79
N LEU A 256 20.69 39.65 17.53
CA LEU A 256 20.69 39.61 18.98
C LEU A 256 20.59 38.16 19.48
N LEU A 257 19.71 37.35 18.90
CA LEU A 257 19.62 35.92 19.22
C LEU A 257 20.93 35.17 18.95
N ILE A 258 21.59 35.44 17.82
CA ILE A 258 22.90 34.87 17.51
C ILE A 258 23.91 35.26 18.61
N SER A 259 23.97 36.54 18.98
CA SER A 259 24.88 37.03 20.03
C SER A 259 24.62 36.40 21.40
N LEU A 260 23.36 36.10 21.73
CA LEU A 260 23.01 35.41 22.97
C LEU A 260 23.39 33.93 22.93
N SER A 261 23.20 33.28 21.78
CA SER A 261 23.55 31.87 21.61
C SER A 261 25.06 31.60 21.65
N THR A 262 25.89 32.59 21.33
CA THR A 262 27.36 32.47 21.40
C THR A 262 27.92 32.81 22.77
N THR A 263 27.16 33.54 23.60
CA THR A 263 27.62 34.03 24.92
C THR A 263 27.05 33.24 26.09
N LEU A 264 25.87 32.63 25.95
CA LEU A 264 25.18 31.90 27.01
C LEU A 264 25.18 30.38 26.79
N PRO A 265 25.20 29.57 27.86
CA PRO A 265 24.99 28.13 27.76
C PRO A 265 23.64 27.75 27.11
N PRO A 266 23.54 26.59 26.46
CA PRO A 266 22.33 26.17 25.73
C PRO A 266 21.12 25.91 26.63
N ASP A 267 21.33 25.47 27.87
CA ASP A 267 20.26 25.08 28.82
C ASP A 267 19.62 26.28 29.54
N PHE A 268 19.93 27.49 29.08
CA PHE A 268 19.58 28.71 29.77
C PHE A 268 18.19 29.20 29.36
N HIS A 269 17.31 29.40 30.34
CA HIS A 269 15.92 29.80 30.10
C HIS A 269 15.76 31.08 29.28
N LEU A 270 16.67 32.06 29.44
CA LEU A 270 16.66 33.30 28.66
C LEU A 270 16.84 33.04 27.15
N LEU A 271 17.72 32.11 26.80
CA LEU A 271 17.94 31.70 25.41
C LEU A 271 16.69 31.00 24.87
N ALA A 272 16.06 30.13 25.66
CA ALA A 272 14.81 29.45 25.28
C ALA A 272 13.65 30.44 25.06
N ILE A 273 13.53 31.48 25.89
CA ILE A 273 12.54 32.56 25.73
C ILE A 273 12.84 33.36 24.47
N ALA A 274 14.09 33.79 24.25
CA ALA A 274 14.48 34.54 23.06
C ALA A 274 14.23 33.74 21.77
N GLN A 275 14.53 32.44 21.75
CA GLN A 275 14.21 31.54 20.64
C GLN A 275 12.70 31.43 20.39
N ARG A 276 11.89 31.33 21.46
CA ARG A 276 10.42 31.27 21.35
C ARG A 276 9.86 32.57 20.76
N VAL A 277 10.28 33.72 21.28
CA VAL A 277 9.86 35.04 20.79
C VAL A 277 10.26 35.21 19.33
N HIS A 278 11.50 34.86 18.97
CA HIS A 278 11.98 34.91 17.60
C HIS A 278 11.10 34.07 16.63
N ARG A 279 10.81 32.80 16.97
CA ARG A 279 9.93 31.95 16.16
C ARG A 279 8.50 32.50 16.06
N GLN A 280 7.97 33.04 17.15
CA GLN A 280 6.63 33.62 17.17
C GLN A 280 6.54 34.84 16.25
N VAL A 281 7.47 35.78 16.35
CA VAL A 281 7.50 36.98 15.51
C VAL A 281 7.61 36.62 14.03
N TRP A 282 8.46 35.65 13.67
CA TRP A 282 8.56 35.18 12.29
C TRP A 282 7.23 34.58 11.78
N ARG A 283 6.58 33.75 12.60
CA ARG A 283 5.27 33.15 12.28
C ARG A 283 4.19 34.19 12.10
N GLU A 284 4.18 35.24 12.93
CA GLU A 284 3.23 36.35 12.81
C GLU A 284 3.47 37.15 11.53
N MET A 285 4.72 37.49 11.20
CA MET A 285 5.08 38.17 9.94
C MET A 285 4.63 37.38 8.71
N LYS A 286 4.90 36.06 8.70
CA LYS A 286 4.40 35.14 7.67
C LYS A 286 2.87 35.16 7.62
N GLY A 287 2.21 35.01 8.77
CA GLY A 287 0.75 35.01 8.88
C GLY A 287 0.10 36.28 8.33
N TRP A 288 0.71 37.45 8.53
CA TRP A 288 0.21 38.71 7.98
C TRP A 288 0.33 38.78 6.46
N GLY A 289 1.47 38.39 5.92
CA GLY A 289 1.65 38.32 4.47
C GLY A 289 0.66 37.35 3.83
N GLN A 290 0.41 36.19 4.48
CA GLN A 290 -0.56 35.21 4.00
C GLN A 290 -2.00 35.75 4.03
N LYS A 291 -2.42 36.44 5.10
CA LYS A 291 -3.74 37.09 5.17
C LYS A 291 -3.90 38.20 4.13
N ALA A 292 -2.85 38.96 3.85
CA ALA A 292 -2.89 39.99 2.81
C ALA A 292 -3.06 39.36 1.41
N LEU A 293 -2.39 38.24 1.15
CA LEU A 293 -2.57 37.48 -0.09
C LEU A 293 -3.98 36.88 -0.16
N GLU A 294 -4.51 36.29 0.91
CA GLU A 294 -5.88 35.75 0.96
C GLU A 294 -6.93 36.79 0.56
N GLY A 295 -6.89 37.99 1.14
CA GLY A 295 -7.80 39.07 0.74
C GLY A 295 -7.58 39.60 -0.68
N ALA A 296 -6.45 39.29 -1.32
CA ALA A 296 -6.21 39.58 -2.75
C ALA A 296 -6.66 38.42 -3.65
N LEU A 297 -6.69 37.19 -3.15
CA LEU A 297 -7.17 36.00 -3.85
C LEU A 297 -8.68 36.08 -4.10
N ASP A 298 -9.45 36.64 -3.15
CA ASP A 298 -10.88 36.88 -3.30
C ASP A 298 -11.19 37.77 -4.53
N GLY A 299 -10.38 38.81 -4.74
CA GLY A 299 -10.55 39.74 -5.88
C GLY A 299 -10.22 39.14 -7.25
N ILE A 300 -9.46 38.06 -7.31
CA ILE A 300 -9.21 37.33 -8.57
C ILE A 300 -10.14 36.13 -8.74
N GLY A 301 -11.09 35.93 -7.82
CA GLY A 301 -12.02 34.78 -7.84
C GLY A 301 -11.35 33.44 -7.53
N TRP A 302 -10.19 33.43 -6.86
CA TRP A 302 -9.57 32.19 -6.39
C TRP A 302 -10.26 31.70 -5.12
N PRO A 303 -10.48 30.39 -4.91
CA PRO A 303 -10.13 29.25 -5.76
C PRO A 303 -11.31 28.75 -6.66
N GLY A 304 -11.99 29.65 -7.36
CA GLY A 304 -13.06 29.32 -8.31
C GLY A 304 -12.58 28.45 -9.48
N ARG A 305 -13.52 27.78 -10.16
CA ARG A 305 -13.22 26.92 -11.31
C ARG A 305 -12.65 27.77 -12.45
N GLY A 306 -11.40 27.51 -12.82
CA GLY A 306 -10.69 28.22 -13.88
C GLY A 306 -10.63 29.74 -13.67
N VAL A 307 -9.59 30.21 -12.98
CA VAL A 307 -9.38 31.65 -12.78
C VAL A 307 -9.19 32.33 -14.14
N ALA A 308 -10.22 33.04 -14.62
CA ALA A 308 -10.20 33.82 -15.86
C ALA A 308 -9.39 35.11 -15.68
N TYR A 309 -8.09 34.96 -15.40
CA TYR A 309 -7.21 36.04 -14.96
C TYR A 309 -7.16 37.23 -15.93
N GLU A 310 -7.35 36.99 -17.22
CA GLU A 310 -7.38 38.03 -18.25
C GLU A 310 -8.56 39.01 -18.08
N SER A 311 -9.70 38.49 -17.60
CA SER A 311 -10.95 39.24 -17.39
C SER A 311 -10.97 40.04 -16.07
N VAL A 312 -10.04 39.77 -15.16
CA VAL A 312 -9.96 40.43 -13.84
C VAL A 312 -9.46 41.88 -13.99
N GLY A 313 -9.98 42.78 -13.16
CA GLY A 313 -9.57 44.19 -13.13
C GLY A 313 -8.05 44.35 -12.96
N VAL A 314 -7.45 45.33 -13.63
CA VAL A 314 -6.00 45.56 -13.60
C VAL A 314 -5.49 45.83 -12.17
N GLU A 315 -6.29 46.52 -11.35
CA GLU A 315 -5.90 46.85 -9.98
C GLU A 315 -5.93 45.63 -9.04
N GLU A 316 -6.91 44.74 -9.21
CA GLU A 316 -7.00 43.48 -8.47
C GLU A 316 -5.85 42.53 -8.84
N ARG A 317 -5.53 42.44 -10.14
CA ARG A 317 -4.34 41.72 -10.62
C ARG A 317 -3.07 42.27 -9.99
N ARG A 318 -2.86 43.59 -10.03
CA ARG A 318 -1.68 44.24 -9.43
C ARG A 318 -1.58 43.99 -7.93
N ARG A 319 -2.71 44.00 -7.22
CA ARG A 319 -2.79 43.70 -5.79
C ARG A 319 -2.36 42.26 -5.51
N PHE A 320 -2.90 41.30 -6.25
CA PHE A 320 -2.49 39.89 -6.17
C PHE A 320 -0.99 39.70 -6.47
N GLU A 321 -0.51 40.21 -7.60
CA GLU A 321 0.90 40.07 -7.98
C GLU A 321 1.85 40.70 -6.96
N ARG A 322 1.47 41.83 -6.37
CA ARG A 322 2.26 42.50 -5.33
C ARG A 322 2.34 41.63 -4.08
N SER A 323 1.19 41.20 -3.53
CA SER A 323 1.16 40.39 -2.31
C SER A 323 1.85 39.02 -2.50
N PHE A 324 1.74 38.43 -3.70
CA PHE A 324 2.44 37.19 -4.04
C PHE A 324 3.97 37.39 -4.03
N LYS A 325 4.47 38.44 -4.70
CA LYS A 325 5.90 38.79 -4.73
C LYS A 325 6.43 39.13 -3.34
N GLU A 326 5.68 39.87 -2.54
CA GLU A 326 6.09 40.24 -1.17
C GLU A 326 6.31 39.01 -0.29
N LEU A 327 5.45 37.99 -0.40
CA LEU A 327 5.63 36.73 0.32
C LEU A 327 6.84 35.92 -0.15
N LEU A 328 7.12 35.92 -1.45
CA LEU A 328 8.35 35.30 -1.99
C LEU A 328 9.61 36.02 -1.52
N VAL A 329 9.60 37.36 -1.50
CA VAL A 329 10.72 38.15 -0.98
C VAL A 329 10.90 37.90 0.52
N LEU A 330 9.80 37.83 1.29
CA LEU A 330 9.87 37.47 2.71
C LEU A 330 10.51 36.08 2.91
N GLN A 331 10.11 35.09 2.10
CA GLN A 331 10.71 33.76 2.14
C GLN A 331 12.20 33.79 1.78
N GLN A 332 12.57 34.50 0.72
CA GLN A 332 13.97 34.64 0.29
C GLN A 332 14.84 35.30 1.36
N GLU A 333 14.36 36.39 1.97
CA GLU A 333 15.10 37.08 3.04
C GLU A 333 15.18 36.23 4.30
N GLY A 334 14.13 35.47 4.62
CA GLY A 334 14.19 34.42 5.63
C GLY A 334 15.34 33.48 5.34
N ILE A 335 15.30 32.79 4.20
CA ILE A 335 16.31 31.79 3.82
C ILE A 335 17.74 32.34 3.94
N LYS A 336 18.01 33.56 3.46
CA LYS A 336 19.33 34.20 3.60
C LYS A 336 19.75 34.37 5.05
N LEU A 337 18.85 34.86 5.91
CA LEU A 337 19.13 35.06 7.33
C LEU A 337 19.46 33.75 8.01
N PHE A 338 18.66 32.74 7.75
CA PHE A 338 18.80 31.46 8.41
C PHE A 338 19.95 30.60 7.86
N ASP A 339 20.30 30.74 6.58
CA ASP A 339 21.50 30.12 6.02
C ASP A 339 22.77 30.65 6.70
N SER A 340 22.76 31.94 7.07
CA SER A 340 23.84 32.58 7.82
C SER A 340 23.86 32.29 9.33
N THR A 341 22.85 31.59 9.85
CA THR A 341 22.77 31.24 11.28
C THR A 341 23.74 30.09 11.64
N PRO A 342 24.35 30.07 12.85
CA PRO A 342 25.15 28.93 13.30
C PRO A 342 24.35 27.61 13.40
N GLU A 343 24.96 26.47 13.02
CA GLU A 343 24.31 25.14 12.98
C GLU A 343 23.63 24.75 14.29
N LYS A 344 24.27 25.03 15.44
CA LYS A 344 23.71 24.75 16.78
C LYS A 344 22.36 25.43 17.01
N LEU A 345 22.13 26.58 16.39
CA LEU A 345 20.90 27.35 16.54
C LEU A 345 19.86 26.98 15.46
N LYS A 346 20.29 26.51 14.28
CA LYS A 346 19.41 26.00 13.22
C LYS A 346 18.54 24.84 13.71
N SER A 347 19.15 23.87 14.40
CA SER A 347 18.44 22.70 14.93
C SER A 347 17.40 23.08 16.00
N VAL A 348 17.75 23.99 16.92
CA VAL A 348 16.85 24.41 18.01
C VAL A 348 15.68 25.28 17.51
N LEU A 349 15.90 26.04 16.43
CA LEU A 349 14.84 26.79 15.78
C LEU A 349 13.92 25.91 14.93
N ASN A 350 14.24 24.62 14.75
CA ASN A 350 13.53 23.65 13.89
C ASN A 350 13.23 24.21 12.50
N PHE A 351 14.22 24.91 11.95
CA PHE A 351 13.99 25.79 10.82
C PHE A 351 13.84 25.05 9.49
N ASP A 352 14.51 23.90 9.35
CA ASP A 352 14.38 23.04 8.18
C ASP A 352 12.91 22.64 7.97
N ALA A 353 12.17 22.34 9.04
CA ALA A 353 10.74 22.06 8.98
C ALA A 353 9.89 23.29 8.57
N GLU A 354 10.33 24.53 8.83
CA GLU A 354 9.58 25.75 8.50
C GLU A 354 9.82 26.27 7.07
N ILE A 355 11.00 26.02 6.47
CA ILE A 355 11.27 26.35 5.05
C ILE A 355 10.78 25.26 4.11
N GLU A 356 10.90 23.99 4.50
CA GLU A 356 10.64 22.86 3.63
C GLU A 356 9.15 22.58 3.39
N ILE A 357 8.25 23.36 4.01
CA ILE A 357 6.80 23.22 3.84
C ILE A 357 6.41 23.48 2.38
N GLY A 358 7.00 24.49 1.73
CA GLY A 358 6.62 24.92 0.38
C GLY A 358 6.86 26.41 0.13
N LEU A 359 6.51 26.88 -1.07
CA LEU A 359 6.47 28.32 -1.37
C LEU A 359 5.37 28.99 -0.56
N TYR A 360 5.74 29.97 0.28
CA TYR A 360 4.83 30.67 1.19
C TYR A 360 3.54 31.19 0.54
N PRO A 361 3.56 31.80 -0.67
CA PRO A 361 2.32 32.23 -1.31
C PRO A 361 1.47 31.06 -1.81
N ILE A 362 2.07 29.98 -2.33
CA ILE A 362 1.31 28.82 -2.80
C ILE A 362 0.68 28.07 -1.62
N VAL A 363 1.40 27.93 -0.51
CA VAL A 363 0.87 27.39 0.75
C VAL A 363 -0.35 28.19 1.23
N ALA A 364 -0.33 29.52 1.09
CA ALA A 364 -1.49 30.36 1.43
C ALA A 364 -2.65 30.16 0.45
N MET A 365 -2.37 30.08 -0.84
CA MET A 365 -3.39 29.79 -1.87
C MET A 365 -4.10 28.46 -1.63
N VAL A 366 -3.37 27.42 -1.22
CA VAL A 366 -3.94 26.10 -0.93
C VAL A 366 -4.82 26.11 0.34
N ARG A 367 -4.71 27.11 1.23
CA ARG A 367 -5.52 27.17 2.45
C ARG A 367 -7.02 27.25 2.18
N SER A 368 -7.45 28.03 1.20
CA SER A 368 -8.87 28.13 0.80
C SER A 368 -9.37 26.85 0.13
N VAL A 369 -8.50 26.17 -0.65
CA VAL A 369 -8.78 24.84 -1.18
C VAL A 369 -8.93 23.82 -0.05
N LYS A 370 -8.01 23.83 0.92
CA LYS A 370 -8.04 22.98 2.12
C LYS A 370 -9.34 23.16 2.90
N GLN A 371 -9.78 24.40 3.12
CA GLN A 371 -11.04 24.65 3.83
C GLN A 371 -12.23 23.99 3.13
N ARG A 372 -12.33 24.11 1.80
CA ARG A 372 -13.37 23.42 1.02
C ARG A 372 -13.23 21.89 1.09
N PHE A 373 -12.01 21.38 0.99
CA PHE A 373 -11.72 19.95 1.09
C PHE A 373 -12.16 19.38 2.45
N VAL A 374 -11.73 19.99 3.56
CA VAL A 374 -12.12 19.62 4.93
C VAL A 374 -13.64 19.67 5.11
N PHE A 375 -14.28 20.73 4.61
CA PHE A 375 -15.74 20.87 4.67
C PHE A 375 -16.49 19.71 3.99
N HIS A 376 -15.99 19.22 2.85
CA HIS A 376 -16.62 18.13 2.10
C HIS A 376 -16.23 16.73 2.59
N PHE A 377 -14.99 16.53 3.04
CA PHE A 377 -14.43 15.19 3.28
C PHE A 377 -14.07 14.90 4.74
N GLU A 378 -14.19 15.86 5.66
CA GLU A 378 -13.94 15.66 7.09
C GLU A 378 -15.13 16.07 7.98
N GLY A 379 -16.16 16.73 7.44
CA GLY A 379 -17.38 17.08 8.16
C GLY A 379 -18.52 16.06 8.03
N ASP A 380 -19.70 16.39 8.55
CA ASP A 380 -20.92 15.54 8.55
C ASP A 380 -21.67 15.52 7.20
N ARG A 381 -21.00 15.89 6.11
CA ARG A 381 -21.60 15.92 4.77
C ARG A 381 -21.72 14.51 4.21
N GLY A 382 -22.74 14.27 3.39
CA GLY A 382 -22.89 12.99 2.66
C GLY A 382 -21.75 12.65 1.69
N THR A 383 -20.83 13.59 1.44
CA THR A 383 -19.58 13.41 0.68
C THR A 383 -18.45 12.79 1.49
N ASN A 384 -18.52 12.80 2.83
CA ASN A 384 -17.55 12.16 3.73
C ASN A 384 -17.89 10.67 3.91
N ARG A 385 -17.66 9.89 2.86
CA ARG A 385 -17.93 8.45 2.83
C ARG A 385 -16.64 7.64 2.89
N LEU A 386 -16.61 6.64 3.77
CA LEU A 386 -15.47 5.72 3.91
C LEU A 386 -15.38 4.74 2.72
N ASP A 387 -16.52 4.40 2.13
CA ASP A 387 -16.61 3.49 0.98
C ASP A 387 -16.35 4.17 -0.37
N LYS A 388 -16.26 5.50 -0.38
CA LYS A 388 -16.03 6.33 -1.57
C LYS A 388 -14.78 7.22 -1.45
N PRO A 389 -13.59 6.64 -1.21
CA PRO A 389 -12.34 7.41 -1.16
C PRO A 389 -12.05 8.14 -2.49
N GLU A 390 -12.53 7.61 -3.62
CA GLU A 390 -12.33 8.21 -4.95
C GLU A 390 -12.86 9.64 -5.06
N TRP A 391 -13.89 10.03 -4.30
CA TRP A 391 -14.44 11.39 -4.37
C TRP A 391 -13.46 12.44 -3.86
N ALA A 392 -12.69 12.12 -2.82
CA ALA A 392 -11.65 13.01 -2.31
C ALA A 392 -10.51 13.14 -3.33
N PHE A 393 -10.11 12.04 -3.96
CA PHE A 393 -9.09 12.00 -4.99
C PHE A 393 -9.48 12.77 -6.25
N SER A 394 -10.69 12.53 -6.78
CA SER A 394 -11.22 13.27 -7.92
C SER A 394 -11.29 14.76 -7.64
N SER A 395 -11.72 15.18 -6.45
CA SER A 395 -11.75 16.61 -6.10
C SER A 395 -10.36 17.26 -6.16
N VAL A 396 -9.30 16.55 -5.77
CA VAL A 396 -7.92 17.05 -5.84
C VAL A 396 -7.42 17.06 -7.29
N LEU A 397 -7.67 15.98 -8.05
CA LEU A 397 -7.31 15.90 -9.47
C LEU A 397 -7.98 17.00 -10.29
N ASP A 398 -9.28 17.22 -10.09
CA ASP A 398 -10.04 18.28 -10.74
C ASP A 398 -9.45 19.66 -10.38
N THR A 399 -9.08 19.87 -9.11
CA THR A 399 -8.45 21.12 -8.68
C THR A 399 -7.08 21.32 -9.37
N ILE A 400 -6.26 20.27 -9.47
CA ILE A 400 -4.96 20.35 -10.17
C ILE A 400 -5.19 20.68 -11.65
N TYR A 401 -6.13 19.98 -12.30
CA TYR A 401 -6.42 20.16 -13.71
C TYR A 401 -6.96 21.56 -14.03
N GLU A 402 -7.97 22.02 -13.28
CA GLU A 402 -8.60 23.33 -13.48
C GLU A 402 -7.63 24.50 -13.25
N GLN A 403 -6.69 24.36 -12.31
CA GLN A 403 -5.75 25.44 -11.96
C GLN A 403 -4.41 25.37 -12.71
N ARG A 404 -4.17 24.30 -13.48
CA ARG A 404 -2.91 24.06 -14.20
C ARG A 404 -2.52 25.24 -15.10
N ALA A 405 -3.42 25.66 -15.98
CA ALA A 405 -3.15 26.75 -16.93
C ALA A 405 -2.81 28.07 -16.24
N PHE A 406 -3.49 28.36 -15.12
CA PHE A 406 -3.21 29.54 -14.30
C PHE A 406 -1.82 29.46 -13.64
N ALA A 407 -1.46 28.29 -13.11
CA ALA A 407 -0.16 28.05 -12.51
C ALA A 407 1.00 28.13 -13.52
N GLU A 408 0.87 27.49 -14.68
CA GLU A 408 1.89 27.48 -15.74
C GLU A 408 2.14 28.88 -16.32
N THR A 409 1.08 29.69 -16.47
CA THR A 409 1.18 30.98 -17.16
C THR A 409 1.53 32.11 -16.20
N TYR A 410 0.78 32.26 -15.11
CA TYR A 410 0.86 33.44 -14.26
C TYR A 410 1.70 33.20 -13.01
N LEU A 411 1.50 32.08 -12.32
CA LEU A 411 2.30 31.79 -11.11
C LEU A 411 3.76 31.54 -11.47
N GLN A 412 4.05 30.79 -12.53
CA GLN A 412 5.42 30.55 -12.97
C GLN A 412 6.15 31.87 -13.30
N ALA A 413 5.47 32.81 -13.95
CA ALA A 413 6.04 34.12 -14.28
C ALA A 413 6.35 34.93 -13.01
N LEU A 414 5.51 34.86 -11.99
CA LEU A 414 5.74 35.54 -10.71
C LEU A 414 6.90 34.92 -9.94
N VAL A 415 6.97 33.58 -9.88
CA VAL A 415 8.08 32.84 -9.25
C VAL A 415 9.40 33.19 -9.93
N SER A 416 9.45 33.09 -11.26
CA SER A 416 10.66 33.35 -12.06
C SER A 416 11.17 34.80 -11.95
N ARG A 417 10.28 35.78 -11.74
CA ARG A 417 10.64 37.21 -11.65
C ARG A 417 11.18 37.64 -10.30
N THR A 418 10.97 36.85 -9.23
CA THR A 418 11.21 37.32 -7.85
C THR A 418 12.64 37.04 -7.36
N GLY A 419 13.44 36.25 -8.09
CA GLY A 419 14.89 36.12 -7.85
C GLY A 419 15.49 34.81 -8.36
N THR A 420 16.83 34.71 -8.33
CA THR A 420 17.56 33.50 -8.78
C THR A 420 17.35 32.28 -7.88
N MET A 421 16.94 32.48 -6.63
CA MET A 421 16.73 31.41 -5.64
C MET A 421 15.61 30.44 -6.01
N PHE A 422 14.59 30.91 -6.73
CA PHE A 422 13.42 30.12 -7.12
C PHE A 422 13.41 29.73 -8.60
N LYS A 423 14.52 29.94 -9.32
CA LYS A 423 14.59 29.79 -10.78
C LYS A 423 14.25 28.36 -11.26
N ASP A 424 14.67 27.36 -10.49
CA ASP A 424 14.50 25.95 -10.85
C ASP A 424 13.19 25.35 -10.32
N VAL A 425 12.33 26.17 -9.69
CA VAL A 425 11.05 25.74 -9.14
C VAL A 425 9.96 25.85 -10.21
N ASP A 426 9.26 24.75 -10.42
CA ASP A 426 8.07 24.68 -11.25
C ASP A 426 6.82 24.93 -10.39
N ALA A 427 6.03 25.95 -10.73
CA ALA A 427 4.87 26.39 -9.97
C ALA A 427 3.73 25.36 -10.01
N VAL A 428 3.59 24.58 -11.09
CA VAL A 428 2.61 23.49 -11.17
C VAL A 428 3.00 22.36 -10.23
N SER A 429 4.26 21.94 -10.28
CA SER A 429 4.79 20.92 -9.39
C SER A 429 4.69 21.37 -7.93
N GLU A 430 5.00 22.63 -7.63
CA GLU A 430 4.83 23.17 -6.27
C GLU A 430 3.35 23.18 -5.83
N LEU A 431 2.43 23.67 -6.67
CA LEU A 431 1.00 23.65 -6.37
C LEU A 431 0.50 22.22 -6.14
N THR A 432 0.89 21.29 -7.00
CA THR A 432 0.52 19.87 -6.91
C THR A 432 1.05 19.26 -5.62
N ALA A 433 2.33 19.48 -5.29
CA ALA A 433 2.94 18.99 -4.05
C ALA A 433 2.20 19.49 -2.80
N GLN A 434 1.77 20.76 -2.79
CA GLN A 434 0.97 21.30 -1.70
C GLN A 434 -0.44 20.70 -1.64
N LEU A 435 -1.08 20.45 -2.79
CA LEU A 435 -2.40 19.83 -2.85
C LEU A 435 -2.38 18.36 -2.42
N LEU A 436 -1.31 17.62 -2.69
CA LEU A 436 -1.12 16.22 -2.26
C LEU A 436 -1.12 16.05 -0.73
N THR A 437 -0.80 17.11 0.03
CA THR A 437 -0.87 17.07 1.50
C THR A 437 -2.30 16.86 2.03
N LEU A 438 -3.32 17.21 1.26
CA LEU A 438 -4.74 17.08 1.64
C LEU A 438 -5.21 15.61 1.65
N PRO A 439 -5.15 14.86 0.53
CA PRO A 439 -5.52 13.45 0.53
C PRO A 439 -4.62 12.62 1.44
N LEU A 440 -3.34 12.97 1.56
CA LEU A 440 -2.42 12.31 2.49
C LEU A 440 -2.87 12.45 3.96
N ALA A 441 -3.20 13.65 4.40
CA ALA A 441 -3.67 13.88 5.77
C ALA A 441 -4.99 13.14 6.03
N LEU A 442 -5.90 13.15 5.06
CA LEU A 442 -7.16 12.42 5.12
C LEU A 442 -6.92 10.91 5.26
N LEU A 443 -6.03 10.35 4.45
CA LEU A 443 -5.68 8.94 4.49
C LEU A 443 -5.02 8.58 5.82
N LYS A 444 -4.06 9.37 6.31
CA LYS A 444 -3.42 9.14 7.63
C LYS A 444 -4.43 9.11 8.78
N HIS A 445 -5.47 9.94 8.70
CA HIS A 445 -6.55 9.93 9.69
C HIS A 445 -7.49 8.73 9.53
N ARG A 446 -7.86 8.36 8.29
CA ARG A 446 -8.87 7.32 8.01
C ARG A 446 -8.33 5.90 8.05
N PHE A 447 -7.10 5.67 7.63
CA PHE A 447 -6.52 4.33 7.45
C PHE A 447 -6.65 3.46 8.71
N PRO A 448 -6.38 3.95 9.94
CA PRO A 448 -6.56 3.16 11.16
C PRO A 448 -7.99 2.69 11.41
N HIS A 449 -8.98 3.43 10.92
CA HIS A 449 -10.40 3.08 11.06
C HIS A 449 -10.88 2.08 10.01
N LEU A 450 -10.09 1.80 8.98
CA LEU A 450 -10.41 0.84 7.92
C LEU A 450 -9.95 -0.59 8.25
N PHE A 451 -9.08 -0.79 9.25
CA PHE A 451 -8.61 -2.12 9.65
C PHE A 451 -9.72 -3.13 9.97
N PRO A 452 -10.83 -2.77 10.66
CA PRO A 452 -11.94 -3.68 10.91
C PRO A 452 -12.75 -4.05 9.65
N HIS A 453 -12.47 -3.39 8.51
CA HIS A 453 -13.22 -3.54 7.26
C HIS A 453 -12.27 -3.81 6.09
N PRO A 454 -11.70 -5.04 5.98
CA PRO A 454 -10.71 -5.38 4.95
C PRO A 454 -11.12 -5.03 3.51
N PRO A 455 -12.38 -5.26 3.06
CA PRO A 455 -12.79 -4.89 1.70
C PRO A 455 -12.72 -3.37 1.43
N LEU A 456 -13.04 -2.54 2.43
CA LEU A 456 -12.95 -1.08 2.30
C LEU A 456 -11.51 -0.61 2.31
N LEU A 457 -10.65 -1.26 3.10
CA LEU A 457 -9.22 -1.00 3.15
C LEU A 457 -8.57 -1.29 1.80
N ALA A 458 -8.84 -2.48 1.23
CA ALA A 458 -8.35 -2.90 -0.08
C ALA A 458 -8.79 -1.95 -1.20
N HIS A 459 -10.08 -1.55 -1.20
CA HIS A 459 -10.60 -0.55 -2.14
C HIS A 459 -9.89 0.79 -1.98
N THR A 460 -9.65 1.25 -0.75
CA THR A 460 -8.96 2.52 -0.49
C THR A 460 -7.51 2.50 -0.99
N VAL A 461 -6.76 1.41 -0.74
CA VAL A 461 -5.40 1.25 -1.27
C VAL A 461 -5.42 1.28 -2.80
N TYR A 462 -6.31 0.50 -3.44
CA TYR A 462 -6.45 0.49 -4.89
C TYR A 462 -6.77 1.88 -5.48
N GLN A 463 -7.73 2.60 -4.91
CA GLN A 463 -8.07 3.95 -5.37
C GLN A 463 -6.91 4.93 -5.16
N THR A 464 -6.10 4.74 -4.12
CA THR A 464 -4.89 5.55 -3.89
C THR A 464 -3.85 5.30 -4.97
N VAL A 465 -3.67 4.04 -5.40
CA VAL A 465 -2.78 3.71 -6.52
C VAL A 465 -3.24 4.33 -7.83
N VAL A 466 -4.54 4.24 -8.13
CA VAL A 466 -5.13 4.87 -9.34
C VAL A 466 -4.92 6.40 -9.33
N PHE A 467 -5.03 7.02 -8.16
CA PHE A 467 -4.74 8.43 -7.98
C PHE A 467 -3.26 8.75 -8.22
N ASP A 468 -2.33 7.98 -7.64
CA ASP A 468 -0.89 8.16 -7.82
C ASP A 468 -0.49 8.07 -9.29
N ASP A 469 -1.02 7.07 -10.00
CA ASP A 469 -0.84 6.89 -11.44
C ASP A 469 -1.33 8.10 -12.25
N SER A 470 -2.47 8.67 -11.87
CA SER A 470 -3.05 9.83 -12.52
C SER A 470 -2.17 11.07 -12.34
N ILE A 471 -1.60 11.25 -11.14
CA ILE A 471 -0.66 12.34 -10.84
C ILE A 471 0.64 12.18 -11.65
N LYS A 472 1.22 10.98 -11.69
CA LYS A 472 2.44 10.67 -12.45
C LYS A 472 2.24 10.91 -13.95
N ARG A 473 1.13 10.40 -14.54
CA ARG A 473 0.77 10.64 -15.95
C ARG A 473 0.47 12.12 -16.23
N GLY A 474 0.02 12.88 -15.23
CA GLY A 474 -0.17 14.32 -15.31
C GLY A 474 1.13 15.12 -15.50
N GLY A 475 2.29 14.48 -15.34
CA GLY A 475 3.62 15.07 -15.50
C GLY A 475 4.16 15.71 -14.21
N PHE A 476 3.59 15.37 -13.05
CA PHE A 476 4.08 15.85 -11.77
C PHE A 476 5.49 15.32 -11.47
N SER A 477 6.38 16.19 -11.00
CA SER A 477 7.69 15.78 -10.50
C SER A 477 8.03 16.55 -9.22
N SER A 478 8.14 15.84 -8.10
CA SER A 478 8.55 16.42 -6.81
C SER A 478 9.94 17.06 -6.86
N THR A 479 10.82 16.57 -7.75
CA THR A 479 12.18 17.08 -7.94
C THR A 479 12.23 18.55 -8.39
N ARG A 480 11.12 19.06 -8.93
CA ARG A 480 10.92 20.45 -9.38
C ARG A 480 10.08 21.28 -8.41
N ALA A 481 9.58 20.69 -7.33
CA ALA A 481 8.96 21.42 -6.23
C ALA A 481 10.02 22.11 -5.35
N TRP A 482 9.59 23.09 -4.54
CA TRP A 482 10.48 23.89 -3.69
C TRP A 482 11.31 23.04 -2.74
N LYS A 483 10.70 22.05 -2.09
CA LYS A 483 11.36 21.20 -1.09
C LYS A 483 12.57 20.46 -1.67
N ALA A 484 12.41 19.78 -2.80
CA ALA A 484 13.50 19.06 -3.46
C ALA A 484 14.56 20.01 -4.03
N THR A 485 14.12 21.11 -4.66
CA THR A 485 15.03 22.15 -5.18
C THR A 485 15.91 22.71 -4.07
N ARG A 486 15.33 22.97 -2.90
CA ARG A 486 16.05 23.48 -1.73
C ARG A 486 17.05 22.48 -1.17
N ARG A 487 16.69 21.20 -1.05
CA ARG A 487 17.63 20.14 -0.64
C ARG A 487 18.80 20.03 -1.60
N ARG A 488 18.55 20.10 -2.91
CA ARG A 488 19.61 20.10 -3.94
C ARG A 488 20.54 21.30 -3.79
N GLN A 489 19.99 22.50 -3.56
CA GLN A 489 20.78 23.71 -3.31
C GLN A 489 21.68 23.57 -2.07
N LEU A 490 21.21 22.89 -1.02
CA LEU A 490 21.99 22.64 0.20
C LEU A 490 23.05 21.55 0.02
N ARG A 491 22.78 20.49 -0.77
CA ARG A 491 23.70 19.36 -1.00
C ARG A 491 24.78 19.63 -2.06
N GLY A 492 24.59 20.60 -2.95
CA GLY A 492 25.53 20.93 -4.02
C GLY A 492 25.42 20.00 -5.25
N SER A 493 26.34 20.17 -6.22
CA SER A 493 26.30 19.54 -7.55
C SER A 493 26.51 18.01 -7.57
N ASP A 494 26.95 17.40 -6.46
CA ASP A 494 27.36 15.98 -6.39
C ASP A 494 26.29 15.03 -5.84
N GLY A 495 25.09 15.55 -5.51
CA GLY A 495 24.07 14.80 -4.76
C GLY A 495 22.73 14.64 -5.49
N GLY A 496 22.74 14.40 -6.80
CA GLY A 496 21.54 14.11 -7.57
C GLY A 496 21.34 12.61 -7.77
N THR A 497 20.48 11.99 -6.97
CA THR A 497 19.93 10.66 -7.22
C THR A 497 18.42 10.78 -7.46
N ASP A 498 17.85 9.84 -8.21
CA ASP A 498 16.40 9.68 -8.43
C ASP A 498 15.59 9.48 -7.12
N GLU A 499 16.26 9.43 -5.96
CA GLU A 499 15.68 9.26 -4.61
C GLU A 499 14.78 10.41 -4.13
N ASP A 500 14.80 11.58 -4.79
CA ASP A 500 13.91 12.71 -4.47
C ASP A 500 12.58 12.66 -5.26
N GLU A 501 12.39 11.68 -6.15
CA GLU A 501 11.13 11.52 -6.88
C GLU A 501 10.01 11.00 -5.96
N TRP A 502 8.79 11.43 -6.24
CA TRP A 502 7.63 11.10 -5.42
C TRP A 502 7.13 9.70 -5.78
N GLU A 503 7.28 8.78 -4.82
CA GLU A 503 6.93 7.37 -4.99
C GLU A 503 5.41 7.15 -5.09
N GLY A 504 4.61 8.04 -4.49
CA GLY A 504 3.14 7.97 -4.44
C GLY A 504 2.60 8.14 -3.02
N LEU A 505 1.32 8.47 -2.87
CA LEU A 505 0.64 8.43 -1.57
C LEU A 505 0.57 7.00 -1.04
N THR A 506 0.42 6.02 -1.92
CA THR A 506 0.34 4.61 -1.57
C THR A 506 1.57 4.19 -0.77
N GLU A 507 2.78 4.51 -1.26
CA GLU A 507 4.01 4.19 -0.56
C GLU A 507 4.16 4.94 0.75
N GLU A 508 3.79 6.22 0.81
CA GLU A 508 3.86 6.99 2.06
C GLU A 508 2.97 6.39 3.16
N ILE A 509 1.79 5.88 2.78
CA ILE A 509 0.83 5.28 3.70
C ILE A 509 1.27 3.87 4.10
N LEU A 510 1.70 3.05 3.15
CA LEU A 510 2.12 1.68 3.44
C LEU A 510 3.43 1.63 4.24
N ASN A 511 4.30 2.64 4.10
CA ASN A 511 5.51 2.79 4.92
C ASN A 511 5.23 3.37 6.33
N THR A 512 3.99 3.71 6.66
CA THR A 512 3.63 4.21 8.00
C THR A 512 3.45 3.04 8.99
N ASP A 513 4.19 3.07 10.10
CA ASP A 513 4.11 2.11 11.21
C ASP A 513 4.04 0.63 10.77
N ASP A 514 2.97 -0.07 11.16
CA ASP A 514 2.65 -1.47 10.86
C ASP A 514 1.46 -1.61 9.91
N TRP A 515 1.12 -0.55 9.17
CA TRP A 515 -0.12 -0.48 8.39
C TRP A 515 -0.15 -1.45 7.22
N PHE A 516 0.95 -1.55 6.48
CA PHE A 516 1.11 -2.56 5.42
C PHE A 516 0.97 -3.97 5.99
N GLU A 517 1.63 -4.27 7.11
CA GLU A 517 1.59 -5.60 7.74
C GLU A 517 0.16 -5.99 8.10
N ARG A 518 -0.61 -5.09 8.73
CA ARG A 518 -2.02 -5.36 9.07
C ARG A 518 -2.89 -5.57 7.85
N TRP A 519 -2.73 -4.75 6.81
CA TRP A 519 -3.49 -4.91 5.57
C TRP A 519 -3.15 -6.25 4.90
N TRP A 520 -1.87 -6.53 4.69
CA TRP A 520 -1.39 -7.76 4.07
C TRP A 520 -1.85 -9.01 4.84
N GLN A 521 -1.79 -9.01 6.18
CA GLN A 521 -2.32 -10.12 6.99
C GLN A 521 -3.83 -10.30 6.78
N SER A 522 -4.60 -9.21 6.74
CA SER A 522 -6.04 -9.30 6.47
C SER A 522 -6.36 -9.84 5.07
N GLU A 523 -5.55 -9.50 4.05
CA GLU A 523 -5.68 -10.06 2.69
C GLU A 523 -5.32 -11.55 2.66
N LYS A 524 -4.29 -11.94 3.42
CA LYS A 524 -3.89 -13.35 3.56
C LYS A 524 -4.99 -14.18 4.21
N GLU A 525 -5.58 -13.69 5.29
CA GLU A 525 -6.71 -14.32 5.97
C GLU A 525 -7.91 -14.43 5.03
N PHE A 526 -8.29 -13.33 4.37
CA PHE A 526 -9.38 -13.31 3.40
C PHE A 526 -9.17 -14.32 2.26
N ALA A 527 -7.98 -14.35 1.65
CA ALA A 527 -7.68 -15.29 0.57
C ALA A 527 -7.69 -16.76 1.06
N SER A 528 -7.27 -17.01 2.30
CA SER A 528 -7.33 -18.34 2.92
C SER A 528 -8.76 -18.80 3.16
N GLU A 529 -9.63 -17.91 3.67
CA GLU A 529 -11.06 -18.18 3.87
C GLU A 529 -11.77 -18.47 2.53
N GLN A 530 -11.52 -17.65 1.50
CA GLN A 530 -12.06 -17.88 0.15
C GLN A 530 -11.57 -19.22 -0.43
N TYR A 531 -10.31 -19.58 -0.22
CA TYR A 531 -9.78 -20.88 -0.64
C TYR A 531 -10.49 -22.05 0.08
N GLU A 532 -10.73 -21.93 1.40
CA GLU A 532 -11.46 -22.94 2.17
C GLU A 532 -12.92 -23.06 1.72
N GLU A 533 -13.58 -21.95 1.42
CA GLU A 533 -14.93 -21.94 0.84
C GLU A 533 -14.96 -22.67 -0.50
N ILE A 534 -14.04 -22.35 -1.41
CA ILE A 534 -13.92 -23.00 -2.72
C ILE A 534 -13.70 -24.51 -2.57
N THR A 535 -12.80 -24.94 -1.69
CA THR A 535 -12.45 -26.35 -1.56
C THR A 535 -13.44 -27.19 -0.74
N SER A 536 -14.22 -26.56 0.13
CA SER A 536 -15.30 -27.20 0.90
C SER A 536 -16.60 -27.29 0.12
N SER A 537 -16.76 -26.52 -0.96
CA SER A 537 -17.93 -26.58 -1.83
C SER A 537 -18.16 -28.00 -2.39
N PRO A 538 -19.40 -28.54 -2.32
CA PRO A 538 -19.70 -29.87 -2.84
C PRO A 538 -19.49 -29.97 -4.37
N GLU A 539 -19.56 -28.84 -5.06
CA GLU A 539 -19.40 -28.75 -6.52
C GLU A 539 -17.95 -28.55 -6.95
N ALA A 540 -17.01 -28.29 -6.02
CA ALA A 540 -15.62 -27.97 -6.32
C ALA A 540 -14.95 -29.00 -7.25
N TRP A 541 -15.30 -30.28 -7.09
CA TRP A 541 -14.73 -31.40 -7.84
C TRP A 541 -15.61 -31.87 -9.00
N THR A 542 -16.60 -31.07 -9.39
CA THR A 542 -17.40 -31.30 -10.60
C THR A 542 -16.74 -30.62 -11.79
N LEU A 543 -16.94 -31.17 -12.99
CA LEU A 543 -16.49 -30.50 -14.21
C LEU A 543 -17.49 -29.43 -14.60
N VAL A 544 -17.01 -28.36 -15.21
CA VAL A 544 -17.88 -27.30 -15.75
C VAL A 544 -18.71 -27.87 -16.90
N ASP A 545 -20.04 -27.84 -16.79
CA ASP A 545 -20.96 -28.18 -17.87
C ASP A 545 -21.13 -26.99 -18.84
N VAL A 546 -21.13 -27.27 -20.14
CA VAL A 546 -21.10 -26.25 -21.23
C VAL A 546 -22.47 -25.58 -21.46
N SER A 547 -23.44 -25.74 -20.56
CA SER A 547 -24.79 -25.17 -20.76
C SER A 547 -25.10 -23.90 -19.97
N GLU A 548 -24.25 -23.43 -19.03
CA GLU A 548 -24.61 -22.28 -18.17
C GLU A 548 -23.48 -21.24 -17.96
N GLY A 549 -22.57 -21.08 -18.93
CA GLY A 549 -21.61 -19.97 -18.94
C GLY A 549 -21.78 -19.14 -20.21
N GLY A 550 -22.53 -18.04 -20.10
CA GLY A 550 -22.77 -17.12 -21.20
C GLY A 550 -21.50 -16.54 -21.82
N ASP A 551 -21.53 -16.40 -23.14
CA ASP A 551 -20.94 -15.35 -23.94
C ASP A 551 -19.69 -14.65 -23.37
N THR A 552 -18.54 -15.34 -23.43
CA THR A 552 -17.27 -14.63 -23.64
C THR A 552 -16.83 -14.91 -25.08
N GLU A 553 -17.25 -14.04 -26.00
CA GLU A 553 -16.94 -14.07 -27.45
C GLU A 553 -15.44 -13.83 -27.78
N SER A 554 -14.50 -14.31 -26.97
CA SER A 554 -13.06 -14.06 -27.19
C SER A 554 -12.18 -15.31 -27.28
N GLU A 555 -12.71 -16.51 -27.07
CA GLU A 555 -11.93 -17.74 -27.32
C GLU A 555 -12.23 -18.32 -28.70
N SER A 556 -11.22 -18.23 -29.56
CA SER A 556 -11.24 -18.74 -30.92
C SER A 556 -11.59 -20.23 -30.93
N ALA A 557 -12.27 -20.69 -31.98
CA ALA A 557 -12.65 -22.10 -32.14
C ALA A 557 -11.44 -23.09 -32.21
N LEU A 558 -10.21 -22.58 -32.16
CA LEU A 558 -8.95 -23.32 -32.14
C LEU A 558 -8.45 -23.60 -30.71
N GLU A 559 -8.73 -22.75 -29.72
CA GLU A 559 -8.37 -22.95 -28.30
C GLU A 559 -9.27 -24.01 -27.64
N ARG A 560 -10.56 -24.02 -27.99
CA ARG A 560 -11.52 -25.06 -27.61
C ARG A 560 -11.13 -26.49 -28.05
N ARG A 561 -10.17 -26.64 -28.98
CA ARG A 561 -9.67 -27.96 -29.43
C ARG A 561 -8.49 -28.49 -28.60
N ARG A 562 -7.90 -27.69 -27.70
CA ARG A 562 -6.72 -28.07 -26.90
C ARG A 562 -6.99 -28.13 -25.39
N ASP A 563 -7.95 -27.36 -24.89
CA ASP A 563 -8.17 -27.26 -23.44
C ASP A 563 -9.29 -28.20 -22.98
N PHE A 564 -8.97 -29.05 -22.01
CA PHE A 564 -9.94 -29.88 -21.31
C PHE A 564 -10.75 -29.00 -20.35
N LYS A 565 -11.96 -29.43 -20.00
CA LYS A 565 -12.81 -28.69 -19.06
C LYS A 565 -12.23 -28.78 -17.65
N PRO A 566 -11.93 -27.65 -16.98
CA PRO A 566 -11.47 -27.70 -15.61
C PRO A 566 -12.60 -28.13 -14.66
N THR A 567 -12.21 -28.54 -13.47
CA THR A 567 -13.14 -28.60 -12.35
C THR A 567 -13.51 -27.20 -11.87
N ILE A 568 -14.72 -27.02 -11.32
CA ILE A 568 -15.18 -25.72 -10.79
C ILE A 568 -14.20 -25.16 -9.76
N GLY A 569 -13.70 -26.01 -8.85
CA GLY A 569 -12.71 -25.64 -7.83
C GLY A 569 -11.39 -25.16 -8.44
N ALA A 570 -10.78 -25.92 -9.35
CA ALA A 570 -9.55 -25.49 -10.03
C ALA A 570 -9.72 -24.15 -10.78
N ARG A 571 -10.87 -23.91 -11.40
CA ARG A 571 -11.20 -22.63 -12.05
C ARG A 571 -11.30 -21.49 -11.04
N GLN A 572 -11.99 -21.71 -9.93
CA GLN A 572 -12.15 -20.71 -8.86
C GLN A 572 -10.83 -20.43 -8.13
N VAL A 573 -10.01 -21.45 -7.86
CA VAL A 573 -8.66 -21.27 -7.27
C VAL A 573 -7.78 -20.45 -8.20
N ARG A 574 -7.81 -20.73 -9.52
CA ARG A 574 -7.11 -19.90 -10.51
C ARG A 574 -7.56 -18.44 -10.43
N ALA A 575 -8.87 -18.20 -10.44
CA ALA A 575 -9.44 -16.85 -10.34
C ALA A 575 -9.08 -16.15 -9.02
N LEU A 576 -9.01 -16.89 -7.91
CA LEU A 576 -8.56 -16.36 -6.62
C LEU A 576 -7.10 -15.91 -6.66
N VAL A 577 -6.21 -16.71 -7.27
CA VAL A 577 -4.79 -16.34 -7.42
C VAL A 577 -4.64 -15.11 -8.32
N GLU A 578 -5.38 -15.04 -9.42
CA GLU A 578 -5.42 -13.87 -10.32
C GLU A 578 -5.96 -12.63 -9.59
N GLN A 579 -7.02 -12.77 -8.80
CA GLN A 579 -7.55 -11.67 -7.97
C GLN A 579 -6.51 -11.17 -6.96
N VAL A 580 -5.74 -12.06 -6.32
CA VAL A 580 -4.64 -11.67 -5.44
C VAL A 580 -3.54 -10.98 -6.24
N ALA A 581 -3.24 -11.42 -7.47
CA ALA A 581 -2.25 -10.78 -8.35
C ALA A 581 -2.63 -9.32 -8.61
N ASP A 582 -3.89 -9.08 -8.98
CA ASP A 582 -4.43 -7.75 -9.26
C ASP A 582 -4.29 -6.80 -8.07
N ARG A 583 -4.31 -7.30 -6.82
CA ARG A 583 -4.17 -6.47 -5.61
C ARG A 583 -2.80 -5.83 -5.46
N TYR A 584 -1.74 -6.57 -5.77
CA TYR A 584 -0.38 -6.09 -5.56
C TYR A 584 0.34 -5.70 -6.85
N ALA A 585 -0.19 -6.05 -8.02
CA ALA A 585 0.42 -5.75 -9.31
C ALA A 585 0.72 -4.27 -9.51
N SER A 586 -0.16 -3.41 -8.97
CA SER A 586 -0.06 -1.96 -9.09
C SER A 586 0.74 -1.30 -7.95
N LEU A 587 1.21 -2.06 -6.96
CA LEU A 587 2.08 -1.52 -5.92
C LEU A 587 3.46 -1.23 -6.52
N PRO A 588 4.11 -0.09 -6.22
CA PRO A 588 5.36 0.26 -6.88
C PRO A 588 6.57 -0.47 -6.32
N THR A 589 6.62 -0.77 -5.01
CA THR A 589 7.83 -1.27 -4.35
C THR A 589 7.84 -2.80 -4.18
N LEU A 590 8.99 -3.44 -4.48
CA LEU A 590 9.21 -4.88 -4.27
C LEU A 590 8.86 -5.34 -2.84
N ARG A 591 9.18 -4.53 -1.83
CA ARG A 591 8.88 -4.80 -0.41
C ARG A 591 7.40 -5.10 -0.18
N HIS A 592 6.51 -4.45 -0.93
CA HIS A 592 5.08 -4.63 -0.80
C HIS A 592 4.55 -5.73 -1.73
N LYS A 593 5.12 -5.91 -2.93
CA LYS A 593 4.75 -7.00 -3.86
C LYS A 593 5.14 -8.39 -3.35
N TYR A 594 6.36 -8.52 -2.83
CA TYR A 594 6.96 -9.81 -2.50
C TYR A 594 6.16 -10.65 -1.48
N PRO A 595 5.67 -10.10 -0.35
CA PRO A 595 4.87 -10.86 0.61
C PRO A 595 3.58 -11.44 0.02
N PHE A 596 2.94 -10.77 -0.95
CA PHE A 596 1.76 -11.32 -1.62
C PHE A 596 2.09 -12.54 -2.46
N LEU A 597 3.15 -12.49 -3.28
CA LEU A 597 3.59 -13.65 -4.05
C LEU A 597 4.00 -14.81 -3.12
N ALA A 598 4.94 -14.54 -2.22
CA ALA A 598 5.60 -15.57 -1.42
C ALA A 598 4.69 -16.17 -0.34
N GLN A 599 3.83 -15.36 0.28
CA GLN A 599 3.11 -15.75 1.49
C GLN A 599 1.58 -15.74 1.35
N VAL A 600 1.05 -15.38 0.17
CA VAL A 600 -0.38 -15.50 -0.15
C VAL A 600 -0.59 -16.40 -1.37
N GLN A 601 -0.07 -16.04 -2.55
CA GLN A 601 -0.30 -16.79 -3.79
C GLN A 601 0.30 -18.20 -3.77
N LEU A 602 1.60 -18.34 -3.48
CA LEU A 602 2.25 -19.66 -3.45
C LEU A 602 1.64 -20.60 -2.40
N PRO A 603 1.30 -20.16 -1.17
CA PRO A 603 0.61 -21.01 -0.20
C PRO A 603 -0.77 -21.51 -0.65
N ILE A 604 -1.55 -20.71 -1.40
CA ILE A 604 -2.83 -21.16 -1.97
C ILE A 604 -2.59 -22.29 -2.98
N LEU A 605 -1.62 -22.11 -3.88
CA LEU A 605 -1.23 -23.11 -4.87
C LEU A 605 -0.70 -24.39 -4.22
N ASP A 606 0.14 -24.28 -3.18
CA ASP A 606 0.67 -25.43 -2.46
C ASP A 606 -0.41 -26.16 -1.64
N SER A 607 -1.35 -25.42 -1.04
CA SER A 607 -2.49 -26.00 -0.31
C SER A 607 -3.38 -26.82 -1.24
N TYR A 608 -3.67 -26.30 -2.44
CA TYR A 608 -4.47 -27.04 -3.43
C TYR A 608 -3.73 -28.27 -3.95
N ARG A 609 -2.42 -28.15 -4.18
CA ARG A 609 -1.56 -29.28 -4.56
C ARG A 609 -1.58 -30.39 -3.53
N LYS A 610 -1.38 -30.04 -2.24
CA LYS A 610 -1.45 -30.98 -1.11
C LYS A 610 -2.81 -31.65 -1.01
N ARG A 611 -3.90 -30.91 -1.28
CA ARG A 611 -5.26 -31.47 -1.31
C ARG A 611 -5.41 -32.52 -2.41
N ILE A 612 -4.94 -32.24 -3.63
CA ILE A 612 -4.97 -33.21 -4.73
C ILE A 612 -4.08 -34.42 -4.39
N ALA A 613 -2.86 -34.20 -3.88
CA ALA A 613 -1.96 -35.28 -3.47
C ALA A 613 -2.59 -36.20 -2.42
N SER A 614 -3.21 -35.62 -1.38
CA SER A 614 -3.95 -36.36 -0.35
C SER A 614 -5.12 -37.15 -0.94
N SER A 615 -5.81 -36.62 -1.95
CA SER A 615 -6.89 -37.36 -2.64
C SER A 615 -6.38 -38.59 -3.39
N LEU A 616 -5.18 -38.51 -3.99
CA LEU A 616 -4.52 -39.64 -4.65
C LEU A 616 -4.01 -40.66 -3.62
N ASP A 617 -3.43 -40.20 -2.50
CA ASP A 617 -2.99 -41.08 -1.40
C ASP A 617 -4.17 -41.87 -0.80
N ALA A 618 -5.31 -41.19 -0.59
CA ALA A 618 -6.54 -41.80 -0.11
C ALA A 618 -7.06 -42.85 -1.10
N PHE A 619 -7.01 -42.56 -2.40
CA PHE A 619 -7.38 -43.51 -3.44
C PHE A 619 -6.50 -44.76 -3.42
N GLU A 620 -5.17 -44.64 -3.35
CA GLU A 620 -4.26 -45.78 -3.28
C GLU A 620 -4.47 -46.63 -2.02
N THR A 621 -4.68 -45.98 -0.88
CA THR A 621 -4.95 -46.67 0.38
C THR A 621 -6.24 -47.49 0.30
N LEU A 622 -7.33 -46.88 -0.19
CA LEU A 622 -8.60 -47.59 -0.34
C LEU A 622 -8.50 -48.70 -1.40
N ALA A 623 -7.93 -48.43 -2.57
CA ALA A 623 -7.78 -49.43 -3.64
C ALA A 623 -6.93 -50.64 -3.19
N SER A 624 -5.85 -50.41 -2.42
CA SER A 624 -4.98 -51.49 -1.95
C SER A 624 -5.59 -52.35 -0.84
N THR A 625 -6.42 -51.77 0.05
CA THR A 625 -7.16 -52.57 1.06
C THR A 625 -8.09 -53.59 0.40
N PHE A 626 -8.74 -53.23 -0.71
CA PHE A 626 -9.58 -54.15 -1.47
C PHE A 626 -8.77 -55.17 -2.28
N ALA A 627 -7.57 -54.82 -2.76
CA ALA A 627 -6.70 -55.76 -3.47
C ALA A 627 -6.06 -56.81 -2.54
N ARG A 628 -5.83 -56.50 -1.26
CA ARG A 628 -5.23 -57.40 -0.26
C ARG A 628 -6.27 -58.21 0.54
N ALA A 629 -7.55 -57.88 0.45
CA ALA A 629 -8.61 -58.67 1.07
C ALA A 629 -8.72 -60.05 0.39
N VAL A 630 -8.24 -61.09 1.07
CA VAL A 630 -8.32 -62.49 0.62
C VAL A 630 -9.79 -62.86 0.33
N PRO A 631 -10.12 -63.38 -0.88
CA PRO A 631 -11.45 -63.88 -1.18
C PRO A 631 -11.89 -64.90 -0.13
N GLY A 632 -12.91 -64.57 0.66
CA GLY A 632 -13.56 -65.47 1.61
C GLY A 632 -13.23 -65.29 3.09
N ALA A 633 -12.26 -64.45 3.49
CA ALA A 633 -11.86 -64.37 4.92
C ALA A 633 -12.43 -63.17 5.70
N LEU A 634 -12.83 -62.07 5.04
CA LEU A 634 -13.28 -60.84 5.75
C LEU A 634 -14.51 -60.15 5.15
N ALA A 635 -15.13 -60.70 4.09
CA ALA A 635 -16.38 -60.16 3.55
C ALA A 635 -17.57 -60.25 4.53
N GLY A 636 -17.41 -60.98 5.65
CA GLY A 636 -18.43 -61.13 6.69
C GLY A 636 -18.51 -59.96 7.69
N HIS A 637 -17.43 -59.21 7.93
CA HIS A 637 -17.42 -58.20 9.01
C HIS A 637 -17.67 -56.76 8.55
N SER A 638 -17.60 -56.46 7.25
CA SER A 638 -17.95 -55.12 6.73
C SER A 638 -19.43 -54.97 6.35
N ARG A 639 -20.27 -56.00 6.54
CA ARG A 639 -21.72 -55.94 6.32
C ARG A 639 -22.51 -55.33 7.48
N GLU A 640 -21.93 -55.23 8.67
CA GLU A 640 -22.68 -54.79 9.86
C GLU A 640 -22.80 -53.26 9.95
N ASN A 641 -21.95 -52.49 9.25
CA ASN A 641 -21.88 -51.03 9.37
C ASN A 641 -22.23 -50.23 8.10
N GLY A 642 -22.82 -50.81 7.05
CA GLY A 642 -23.35 -50.08 5.87
C GLY A 642 -22.34 -49.30 4.99
N LEU A 643 -21.12 -49.06 5.47
CA LEU A 643 -20.10 -48.17 4.87
C LEU A 643 -19.19 -48.86 3.82
N GLY A 644 -19.27 -50.19 3.70
CA GLY A 644 -18.38 -50.98 2.83
C GLY A 644 -18.79 -51.07 1.35
N MET A 645 -20.07 -50.83 1.02
CA MET A 645 -20.59 -50.96 -0.36
C MET A 645 -20.31 -49.71 -1.20
N ASP A 646 -20.33 -48.52 -0.57
CA ASP A 646 -20.15 -47.25 -1.28
C ASP A 646 -18.68 -46.92 -1.54
N THR A 647 -17.78 -47.33 -0.66
CA THR A 647 -16.33 -47.12 -0.82
C THR A 647 -15.73 -47.92 -1.98
N ALA A 648 -16.17 -49.17 -2.17
CA ALA A 648 -15.76 -50.00 -3.31
C ALA A 648 -16.23 -49.40 -4.66
N LYS A 649 -17.44 -48.81 -4.71
CA LYS A 649 -17.94 -48.10 -5.90
C LYS A 649 -17.16 -46.81 -6.19
N MET A 650 -16.57 -46.19 -5.18
CA MET A 650 -15.75 -44.98 -5.33
C MET A 650 -14.35 -45.27 -5.90
N THR A 651 -13.83 -46.49 -5.77
CA THR A 651 -12.47 -46.85 -6.20
C THR A 651 -12.42 -47.93 -7.28
N SER A 652 -13.56 -48.38 -7.79
CA SER A 652 -13.65 -49.35 -8.89
C SER A 652 -14.43 -48.80 -10.08
N GLY A 653 -14.24 -49.43 -11.24
CA GLY A 653 -14.91 -49.08 -12.48
C GLY A 653 -14.62 -47.66 -12.96
N VAL A 654 -15.57 -47.13 -13.75
CA VAL A 654 -15.52 -45.77 -14.31
C VAL A 654 -15.61 -44.69 -13.21
N GLY A 655 -16.24 -44.98 -12.07
CA GLY A 655 -16.33 -44.04 -10.95
C GLY A 655 -14.98 -43.77 -10.28
N GLY A 656 -14.17 -44.82 -10.09
CA GLY A 656 -12.78 -44.67 -9.63
C GLY A 656 -11.91 -43.93 -10.65
N LEU A 657 -12.05 -44.28 -11.93
CA LEU A 657 -11.35 -43.62 -13.03
C LEU A 657 -11.67 -42.11 -13.07
N GLN A 658 -12.95 -41.73 -12.93
CA GLN A 658 -13.40 -40.34 -12.94
C GLN A 658 -12.72 -39.50 -11.85
N ARG A 659 -12.46 -40.07 -10.66
CA ARG A 659 -11.76 -39.36 -9.58
C ARG A 659 -10.30 -39.09 -9.92
N LEU A 660 -9.61 -40.09 -10.47
CA LEU A 660 -8.22 -39.94 -10.92
C LEU A 660 -8.11 -38.94 -12.06
N THR A 661 -9.03 -38.99 -13.02
CA THR A 661 -9.11 -38.04 -14.13
C THR A 661 -9.39 -36.63 -13.63
N LYS A 662 -10.28 -36.43 -12.65
CA LYS A 662 -10.53 -35.12 -12.02
C LYS A 662 -9.30 -34.57 -11.29
N ALA A 663 -8.55 -35.43 -10.59
CA ALA A 663 -7.30 -35.03 -9.94
C ALA A 663 -6.26 -34.59 -10.97
N TRP A 664 -6.11 -35.34 -12.08
CA TRP A 664 -5.25 -34.97 -13.19
C TRP A 664 -5.66 -33.62 -13.81
N ILE A 665 -6.95 -33.44 -14.12
CA ILE A 665 -7.51 -32.20 -14.68
C ILE A 665 -7.21 -31.00 -13.77
N SER A 666 -7.48 -31.16 -12.48
CA SER A 666 -7.29 -30.09 -11.48
C SER A 666 -5.82 -29.68 -11.36
N ALA A 667 -4.91 -30.65 -11.35
CA ALA A 667 -3.47 -30.38 -11.27
C ALA A 667 -2.93 -29.77 -12.57
N LYS A 668 -3.29 -30.35 -13.73
CA LYS A 668 -2.84 -29.88 -15.03
C LYS A 668 -3.34 -28.46 -15.33
N TRP A 669 -4.56 -28.12 -14.93
CA TRP A 669 -5.14 -26.79 -15.14
C TRP A 669 -4.33 -25.68 -14.46
N LEU A 670 -3.97 -25.86 -13.19
CA LEU A 670 -3.16 -24.87 -12.47
C LEU A 670 -1.70 -24.89 -12.91
N MET A 671 -1.17 -26.06 -13.29
CA MET A 671 0.17 -26.14 -13.88
C MET A 671 0.27 -25.28 -15.15
N ASP A 672 -0.69 -25.42 -16.07
CA ASP A 672 -0.74 -24.64 -17.31
C ASP A 672 -0.98 -23.15 -17.04
N ALA A 673 -1.75 -22.81 -16.00
CA ALA A 673 -1.94 -21.43 -15.56
C ALA A 673 -0.62 -20.81 -15.03
N MET A 674 0.12 -21.52 -14.18
CA MET A 674 1.41 -21.06 -13.66
C MET A 674 2.48 -20.92 -14.75
N GLU A 675 2.48 -21.82 -15.75
CA GLU A 675 3.34 -21.68 -16.93
C GLU A 675 3.01 -20.39 -17.70
N ARG A 676 1.72 -20.04 -17.85
CA ARG A 676 1.29 -18.79 -18.52
C ARG A 676 1.56 -17.54 -17.69
N TRP A 677 1.29 -17.56 -16.39
CA TRP A 677 1.53 -16.40 -15.50
C TRP A 677 3.00 -16.02 -15.49
N GLY A 678 3.92 -16.99 -15.57
CA GLY A 678 5.35 -16.70 -15.66
C GLY A 678 5.78 -15.86 -16.85
N ASP A 679 5.00 -15.87 -17.94
CA ASP A 679 5.26 -15.08 -19.15
C ASP A 679 4.66 -13.66 -19.07
N GLU A 680 3.90 -13.34 -18.02
CA GLU A 680 3.30 -12.01 -17.85
C GLU A 680 4.32 -10.97 -17.35
N MET A 681 4.18 -9.72 -17.81
CA MET A 681 5.12 -8.64 -17.51
C MET A 681 5.32 -8.43 -16.01
N LEU A 682 4.25 -8.53 -15.22
CA LEU A 682 4.30 -8.39 -13.76
C LEU A 682 5.35 -9.32 -13.13
N TYR A 683 5.34 -10.60 -13.52
CA TYR A 683 6.18 -11.62 -12.91
C TYR A 683 7.61 -11.57 -13.44
N LEU A 684 7.80 -11.20 -14.72
CA LEU A 684 9.11 -10.94 -15.30
C LEU A 684 9.79 -9.75 -14.59
N GLU A 685 9.09 -8.63 -14.42
CA GLU A 685 9.59 -7.48 -13.67
C GLU A 685 9.92 -7.87 -12.23
N LEU A 686 9.02 -8.58 -11.54
CA LEU A 686 9.23 -9.02 -10.17
C LEU A 686 10.46 -9.92 -10.00
N VAL A 687 10.68 -10.90 -10.88
CA VAL A 687 11.88 -11.76 -10.83
C VAL A 687 13.14 -10.95 -11.09
N THR A 688 13.12 -9.98 -12.01
CA THR A 688 14.28 -9.09 -12.21
C THR A 688 14.55 -8.22 -10.98
N GLU A 689 13.52 -7.63 -10.35
CA GLU A 689 13.65 -6.85 -9.11
C GLU A 689 14.22 -7.70 -7.96
N ILE A 690 13.74 -8.94 -7.79
CA ILE A 690 14.25 -9.90 -6.79
C ILE A 690 15.71 -10.26 -7.10
N SER A 691 16.04 -10.55 -8.35
CA SER A 691 17.38 -10.97 -8.78
C SER A 691 18.41 -9.84 -8.63
N ASN A 692 17.98 -8.58 -8.74
CA ASN A 692 18.82 -7.41 -8.48
C ASN A 692 19.04 -7.14 -6.98
N SER A 693 18.24 -7.76 -6.10
CA SER A 693 18.24 -7.48 -4.66
C SER A 693 18.77 -8.68 -3.85
N PRO A 694 20.02 -8.64 -3.35
CA PRO A 694 20.66 -9.82 -2.73
C PRO A 694 19.92 -10.35 -1.49
N ASP A 695 19.28 -9.47 -0.72
CA ASP A 695 18.50 -9.84 0.46
C ASP A 695 17.25 -10.68 0.12
N TYR A 696 16.65 -10.42 -1.05
CA TYR A 696 15.46 -11.13 -1.50
C TYR A 696 15.79 -12.48 -2.16
N ILE A 697 16.98 -12.65 -2.75
CA ILE A 697 17.38 -13.93 -3.38
C ILE A 697 17.33 -15.08 -2.37
N ALA A 698 17.92 -14.89 -1.18
CA ALA A 698 17.96 -15.92 -0.14
C ALA A 698 16.55 -16.27 0.37
N ARG A 699 15.70 -15.25 0.53
CA ARG A 699 14.30 -15.42 0.95
C ARG A 699 13.46 -16.12 -0.13
N ALA A 700 13.58 -15.68 -1.37
CA ALA A 700 12.87 -16.22 -2.52
C ALA A 700 13.19 -17.72 -2.71
N ARG A 701 14.47 -18.11 -2.58
CA ARG A 701 14.86 -19.54 -2.63
C ARG A 701 14.26 -20.36 -1.49
N HIS A 702 14.14 -19.78 -0.29
CA HIS A 702 13.50 -20.43 0.85
C HIS A 702 11.99 -20.61 0.62
N ASP A 703 11.33 -19.58 0.07
CA ASP A 703 9.88 -19.56 -0.16
C ASP A 703 9.46 -20.31 -1.44
N GLY A 704 10.42 -20.95 -2.13
CA GLY A 704 10.14 -21.78 -3.30
C GLY A 704 9.90 -20.98 -4.58
N ILE A 705 10.41 -19.76 -4.67
CA ILE A 705 10.42 -18.92 -5.88
C ILE A 705 11.71 -19.20 -6.65
N ALA A 706 11.61 -19.41 -7.96
CA ALA A 706 12.79 -19.50 -8.83
C ALA A 706 13.38 -18.10 -9.08
N VAL A 707 14.71 -17.97 -8.95
CA VAL A 707 15.42 -16.67 -8.89
C VAL A 707 16.59 -16.60 -9.87
N ASP A 708 16.43 -17.22 -11.03
CA ASP A 708 17.43 -17.13 -12.09
C ASP A 708 16.97 -16.09 -13.13
N ASP A 709 17.91 -15.48 -13.86
CA ASP A 709 17.59 -14.41 -14.82
C ASP A 709 16.67 -14.94 -15.92
N GLY A 710 15.47 -14.34 -16.04
CA GLY A 710 14.41 -14.80 -16.94
C GLY A 710 13.70 -16.11 -16.53
N ALA A 711 13.87 -16.58 -15.28
CA ALA A 711 13.12 -17.72 -14.76
C ALA A 711 11.65 -17.38 -14.49
N ASN A 712 10.78 -18.38 -14.58
CA ASN A 712 9.40 -18.25 -14.14
C ASN A 712 9.36 -18.41 -12.61
N PRO A 713 8.82 -17.45 -11.83
CA PRO A 713 8.81 -17.53 -10.38
C PRO A 713 8.11 -18.80 -9.85
N TYR A 714 7.23 -19.41 -10.65
CA TYR A 714 6.49 -20.62 -10.34
C TYR A 714 7.20 -21.93 -10.74
N ASP A 715 8.40 -21.93 -11.33
CA ASP A 715 9.04 -23.14 -11.88
C ASP A 715 9.11 -24.31 -10.88
N ILE A 716 9.40 -24.03 -9.61
CA ILE A 716 9.42 -25.04 -8.54
C ILE A 716 8.02 -25.62 -8.31
N ALA A 717 7.00 -24.76 -8.23
CA ALA A 717 5.61 -25.18 -8.07
C ALA A 717 5.11 -25.95 -9.31
N VAL A 718 5.44 -25.49 -10.51
CA VAL A 718 5.14 -26.15 -11.78
C VAL A 718 5.71 -27.57 -11.81
N GLU A 719 6.98 -27.76 -11.40
CA GLU A 719 7.56 -29.10 -11.34
C GLU A 719 6.86 -29.99 -10.29
N GLN A 720 6.50 -29.44 -9.13
CA GLN A 720 5.73 -30.20 -8.13
C GLN A 720 4.36 -30.63 -8.66
N TYR A 721 3.65 -29.76 -9.39
CA TYR A 721 2.39 -30.11 -10.05
C TYR A 721 2.61 -31.12 -11.19
N ARG A 722 3.69 -31.01 -11.95
CA ARG A 722 4.06 -31.97 -13.00
C ARG A 722 4.27 -33.38 -12.45
N THR A 723 4.97 -33.52 -11.32
CA THR A 723 5.11 -34.83 -10.65
C THR A 723 3.75 -35.40 -10.22
N LEU A 724 2.83 -34.55 -9.78
CA LEU A 724 1.49 -34.95 -9.37
C LEU A 724 0.62 -35.40 -10.57
N VAL A 725 0.72 -34.69 -11.69
CA VAL A 725 0.10 -35.06 -12.98
C VAL A 725 0.61 -36.42 -13.44
N ASN A 726 1.94 -36.62 -13.49
CA ASN A 726 2.56 -37.89 -13.88
C ASN A 726 2.16 -39.05 -12.95
N ARG A 727 2.01 -38.78 -11.65
CA ARG A 727 1.51 -39.76 -10.67
C ARG A 727 0.06 -40.14 -10.97
N ALA A 728 -0.82 -39.17 -11.21
CA ALA A 728 -2.21 -39.41 -11.57
C ALA A 728 -2.32 -40.22 -12.88
N GLU A 729 -1.51 -39.92 -13.90
CA GLU A 729 -1.45 -40.71 -15.14
C GLU A 729 -1.06 -42.17 -14.87
N SER A 730 -0.02 -42.38 -14.07
CA SER A 730 0.43 -43.72 -13.69
C SER A 730 -0.66 -44.51 -12.95
N MET A 731 -1.42 -43.83 -12.07
CA MET A 731 -2.53 -44.43 -11.35
C MET A 731 -3.71 -44.75 -12.28
N ILE A 732 -4.03 -43.87 -13.24
CA ILE A 732 -5.05 -44.12 -14.27
C ILE A 732 -4.70 -45.38 -15.07
N VAL A 733 -3.47 -45.47 -15.57
CA VAL A 733 -3.02 -46.65 -16.33
C VAL A 733 -3.15 -47.91 -15.49
N LYS A 734 -2.61 -47.92 -14.25
CA LYS A 734 -2.69 -49.06 -13.34
C LYS A 734 -4.13 -49.47 -13.01
N HIS A 735 -5.02 -48.50 -12.81
CA HIS A 735 -6.43 -48.75 -12.52
C HIS A 735 -7.10 -49.48 -13.68
N VAL A 736 -6.97 -48.92 -14.90
CA VAL A 736 -7.57 -49.52 -16.09
C VAL A 736 -7.00 -50.91 -16.36
N THR A 737 -5.67 -51.08 -16.30
CA THR A 737 -5.04 -52.37 -16.57
C THR A 737 -5.43 -53.40 -15.51
N ALA A 738 -5.46 -53.05 -14.22
CA ALA A 738 -5.81 -53.99 -13.15
C ALA A 738 -7.26 -54.50 -13.27
N GLU A 739 -8.19 -53.65 -13.70
CA GLU A 739 -9.58 -54.08 -13.91
C GLU A 739 -9.73 -54.98 -15.14
N VAL A 740 -9.07 -54.63 -16.25
CA VAL A 740 -9.06 -55.48 -17.45
C VAL A 740 -8.41 -56.83 -17.13
N GLU A 741 -7.27 -56.86 -16.43
CA GLU A 741 -6.58 -58.09 -16.03
C GLU A 741 -7.41 -58.96 -15.08
N ARG A 742 -8.14 -58.35 -14.15
CA ARG A 742 -9.05 -59.05 -13.24
C ARG A 742 -10.13 -59.78 -14.02
N ASP A 743 -10.77 -59.10 -14.96
CA ASP A 743 -11.83 -59.68 -15.79
C ASP A 743 -11.28 -60.75 -16.74
N LEU A 744 -10.04 -60.59 -17.18
CA LEU A 744 -9.38 -61.50 -18.11
C LEU A 744 -8.91 -62.81 -17.44
N ARG A 745 -8.85 -62.88 -16.11
CA ARG A 745 -8.32 -64.03 -15.36
C ARG A 745 -8.99 -65.36 -15.73
N THR A 746 -10.30 -65.36 -15.93
CA THR A 746 -11.06 -66.56 -16.32
C THR A 746 -10.71 -66.99 -17.74
N HIS A 747 -10.64 -66.03 -18.66
CA HIS A 747 -10.28 -66.27 -20.06
C HIS A 747 -8.84 -66.83 -20.20
N LEU A 748 -7.88 -66.32 -19.42
CA LEU A 748 -6.48 -66.75 -19.46
C LEU A 748 -6.21 -68.19 -18.98
N THR A 749 -7.23 -68.92 -18.50
CA THR A 749 -7.10 -70.37 -18.18
C THR A 749 -7.48 -71.28 -19.35
N ARG A 750 -7.90 -70.70 -20.48
CA ARG A 750 -8.26 -71.41 -21.71
C ARG A 750 -7.07 -72.19 -22.28
N ARG A 751 -7.39 -73.33 -22.88
CA ARG A 751 -6.47 -74.15 -23.67
C ARG A 751 -6.53 -73.80 -25.15
N TRP A 752 -5.37 -73.49 -25.74
CA TRP A 752 -5.21 -73.13 -27.16
C TRP A 752 -4.90 -74.34 -28.06
N ASP A 753 -4.80 -75.54 -27.48
CA ASP A 753 -4.45 -76.79 -28.15
C ASP A 753 -5.64 -77.71 -28.44
N ALA A 754 -6.87 -77.26 -28.17
CA ALA A 754 -8.09 -78.04 -28.44
C ALA A 754 -8.42 -78.04 -29.94
N ASN A 755 -8.88 -79.20 -30.45
CA ASN A 755 -9.34 -79.34 -31.84
C ASN A 755 -10.76 -78.75 -31.99
N ALA A 756 -11.08 -78.26 -33.21
CA ALA A 756 -12.35 -77.59 -33.54
C ALA A 756 -13.64 -78.40 -33.26
N SER A 757 -13.54 -79.70 -32.93
CA SER A 757 -14.65 -80.62 -32.68
C SER A 757 -14.92 -80.91 -31.19
N SER A 758 -14.14 -80.36 -30.25
CA SER A 758 -14.32 -80.59 -28.80
C SER A 758 -14.40 -79.25 -28.03
N MET A 759 -15.64 -78.84 -27.70
CA MET A 759 -16.07 -77.74 -26.79
C MET A 759 -16.63 -76.43 -27.40
N ASP A 760 -17.51 -75.83 -26.58
CA ASP A 760 -18.38 -74.65 -26.77
C ASP A 760 -17.67 -73.40 -27.30
N LYS A 761 -17.83 -73.14 -28.60
CA LYS A 761 -17.46 -71.87 -29.24
C LYS A 761 -18.10 -70.67 -28.53
N GLU A 762 -19.32 -70.83 -28.02
CA GLU A 762 -20.06 -69.77 -27.33
C GLU A 762 -19.45 -69.42 -25.96
N GLY A 763 -19.04 -70.40 -25.15
CA GLY A 763 -18.54 -70.16 -23.79
C GLY A 763 -17.21 -69.40 -23.74
N THR A 764 -16.34 -69.60 -24.74
CA THR A 764 -15.03 -68.93 -24.81
C THR A 764 -15.11 -67.51 -25.33
N THR A 765 -15.98 -67.24 -26.32
CA THR A 765 -16.30 -65.87 -26.76
C THR A 765 -16.98 -65.08 -25.64
N MET A 766 -17.85 -65.71 -24.84
CA MET A 766 -18.54 -65.06 -23.73
C MET A 766 -17.59 -64.61 -22.60
N ALA A 767 -16.48 -65.32 -22.36
CA ALA A 767 -15.50 -64.96 -21.32
C ALA A 767 -14.65 -63.72 -21.68
N LEU A 768 -14.54 -63.38 -22.97
CA LEU A 768 -13.77 -62.22 -23.46
C LEU A 768 -14.62 -60.93 -23.49
N ILE A 769 -15.94 -61.03 -23.53
CA ILE A 769 -16.86 -59.87 -23.59
C ILE A 769 -16.65 -58.94 -22.39
N GLY A 770 -16.54 -59.48 -21.17
CA GLY A 770 -16.31 -58.69 -19.96
C GLY A 770 -15.10 -57.75 -20.07
N PRO A 771 -13.88 -58.28 -20.26
CA PRO A 771 -12.66 -57.49 -20.44
C PRO A 771 -12.74 -56.44 -21.57
N LEU A 772 -13.34 -56.80 -22.71
CA LEU A 772 -13.52 -55.87 -23.84
C LEU A 772 -14.46 -54.72 -23.49
N THR A 773 -15.57 -55.00 -22.82
CA THR A 773 -16.52 -53.97 -22.37
C THR A 773 -15.90 -53.05 -21.31
N THR A 774 -15.13 -53.60 -20.36
CA THR A 774 -14.40 -52.83 -19.35
C THR A 774 -13.39 -51.89 -20.01
N LEU A 775 -12.57 -52.38 -20.94
CA LEU A 775 -11.61 -51.54 -21.67
C LEU A 775 -12.33 -50.44 -22.46
N SER A 776 -13.37 -50.79 -23.22
CA SER A 776 -14.10 -49.84 -24.05
C SER A 776 -14.77 -48.73 -23.23
N ALA A 777 -15.39 -49.08 -22.09
CA ALA A 777 -16.02 -48.13 -21.18
C ALA A 777 -15.02 -47.14 -20.58
N HIS A 778 -13.84 -47.62 -20.18
CA HIS A 778 -12.79 -46.78 -19.59
C HIS A 778 -12.16 -45.86 -20.62
N LEU A 779 -11.88 -46.37 -21.82
CA LEU A 779 -11.40 -45.55 -22.94
C LEU A 779 -12.43 -44.49 -23.34
N GLY A 780 -13.73 -44.83 -23.37
CA GLY A 780 -14.81 -43.88 -23.61
C GLY A 780 -14.97 -42.81 -22.53
N HIS A 781 -14.59 -43.11 -21.28
CA HIS A 781 -14.50 -42.08 -20.25
C HIS A 781 -13.30 -41.16 -20.46
N LEU A 782 -12.10 -41.71 -20.72
CA LEU A 782 -10.89 -40.92 -20.94
C LEU A 782 -11.02 -40.02 -22.18
N ALA A 783 -11.58 -40.53 -23.27
CA ALA A 783 -11.82 -39.78 -24.50
C ALA A 783 -12.76 -38.57 -24.32
N ARG A 784 -13.73 -38.67 -23.40
CA ARG A 784 -14.67 -37.58 -23.09
C ARG A 784 -14.08 -36.49 -22.21
N MET A 785 -13.18 -36.88 -21.33
CA MET A 785 -12.74 -36.04 -20.21
C MET A 785 -11.39 -35.37 -20.47
N LEU A 786 -10.54 -35.98 -21.29
CA LEU A 786 -9.15 -35.55 -21.50
C LEU A 786 -8.94 -35.02 -22.93
N PRO A 787 -7.93 -34.15 -23.13
CA PRO A 787 -7.51 -33.77 -24.48
C PRO A 787 -7.02 -34.97 -25.24
N ALA A 788 -7.15 -34.92 -26.56
CA ALA A 788 -6.81 -36.05 -27.42
C ALA A 788 -5.32 -36.47 -27.35
N SER A 789 -4.42 -35.52 -27.04
CA SER A 789 -3.00 -35.80 -26.79
C SER A 789 -2.78 -36.65 -25.53
N ALA A 790 -3.39 -36.27 -24.42
CA ALA A 790 -3.30 -36.99 -23.14
C ALA A 790 -4.02 -38.33 -23.22
N ALA A 791 -5.23 -38.37 -23.78
CA ALA A 791 -5.99 -39.60 -24.00
C ALA A 791 -5.20 -40.59 -24.89
N GLY A 792 -4.55 -40.10 -25.95
CA GLY A 792 -3.70 -40.92 -26.82
C GLY A 792 -2.41 -41.40 -26.16
N HIS A 793 -1.82 -40.62 -25.25
CA HIS A 793 -0.68 -41.07 -24.43
C HIS A 793 -1.10 -42.21 -23.49
N LEU A 794 -2.16 -42.00 -22.71
CA LEU A 794 -2.68 -42.99 -21.76
C LEU A 794 -3.14 -44.26 -22.48
N TYR A 795 -3.80 -44.14 -23.62
CA TYR A 795 -4.23 -45.28 -24.45
C TYR A 795 -3.05 -46.18 -24.82
N ARG A 796 -1.96 -45.59 -25.34
CA ARG A 796 -0.77 -46.35 -25.72
C ARG A 796 -0.15 -47.08 -24.53
N ALA A 797 -0.05 -46.43 -23.38
CA ALA A 797 0.46 -47.04 -22.16
C ALA A 797 -0.44 -48.21 -21.70
N ILE A 798 -1.77 -48.01 -21.65
CA ILE A 798 -2.74 -49.03 -21.26
C ILE A 798 -2.63 -50.25 -22.18
N VAL A 799 -2.64 -50.05 -23.50
CA VAL A 799 -2.56 -51.17 -24.46
C VAL A 799 -1.23 -51.91 -24.35
N ALA A 800 -0.10 -51.20 -24.15
CA ALA A 800 1.19 -51.85 -23.96
C ALA A 800 1.19 -52.77 -22.72
N HIS A 801 0.60 -52.32 -21.60
CA HIS A 801 0.48 -53.13 -20.39
C HIS A 801 -0.47 -54.34 -20.57
N VAL A 802 -1.66 -54.13 -21.14
CA VAL A 802 -2.63 -55.20 -21.41
C VAL A 802 -2.04 -56.23 -22.37
N THR A 803 -1.42 -55.78 -23.45
CA THR A 803 -0.76 -56.64 -24.44
C THR A 803 0.34 -57.46 -23.78
N ASN A 804 1.22 -56.84 -22.99
CA ASN A 804 2.27 -57.57 -22.29
C ASN A 804 1.68 -58.62 -21.32
N HIS A 805 0.61 -58.28 -20.58
CA HIS A 805 -0.05 -59.23 -19.69
C HIS A 805 -0.62 -60.45 -20.44
N ILE A 806 -1.33 -60.20 -21.55
CA ILE A 806 -1.85 -61.25 -22.42
C ILE A 806 -0.71 -62.09 -22.97
N MET A 807 0.36 -61.47 -23.48
CA MET A 807 1.50 -62.17 -24.07
C MET A 807 2.20 -63.08 -23.06
N GLN A 808 2.47 -62.60 -21.85
CA GLN A 808 3.14 -63.39 -20.82
C GLN A 808 2.29 -64.57 -20.34
N ARG A 809 0.97 -64.39 -20.21
CA ARG A 809 0.09 -65.38 -19.57
C ARG A 809 -0.62 -66.31 -20.54
N ALA A 810 -0.90 -65.87 -21.77
CA ALA A 810 -1.58 -66.66 -22.80
C ALA A 810 -0.61 -67.28 -23.81
N VAL A 811 0.46 -66.59 -24.22
CA VAL A 811 1.35 -67.07 -25.30
C VAL A 811 2.69 -67.62 -24.78
N TYR A 812 3.39 -66.87 -23.93
CA TYR A 812 4.71 -67.28 -23.42
C TYR A 812 4.66 -68.20 -22.21
N ALA A 813 3.49 -68.40 -21.62
CA ALA A 813 3.30 -69.30 -20.50
C ALA A 813 3.75 -70.74 -20.86
N GLY A 814 4.51 -71.37 -19.97
CA GLY A 814 5.13 -72.68 -20.24
C GLY A 814 4.15 -73.81 -20.56
N TRP A 815 2.90 -73.69 -20.11
CA TRP A 815 1.83 -74.65 -20.35
C TRP A 815 1.00 -74.37 -21.61
N SER A 816 1.18 -73.20 -22.24
CA SER A 816 0.42 -72.80 -23.42
C SER A 816 1.01 -73.41 -24.70
N LYS A 817 0.15 -74.06 -25.49
CA LYS A 817 0.46 -74.68 -26.78
C LYS A 817 -0.65 -74.35 -27.77
N PHE A 818 -0.29 -74.09 -29.02
CA PHE A 818 -1.22 -73.64 -30.05
C PHE A 818 -1.37 -74.67 -31.18
N THR A 819 -2.60 -74.82 -31.68
CA THR A 819 -2.92 -75.40 -32.99
C THR A 819 -3.12 -74.29 -34.04
N GLU A 820 -3.20 -74.62 -35.34
CA GLU A 820 -3.60 -73.66 -36.39
C GLU A 820 -4.90 -72.94 -36.03
N TYR A 821 -5.89 -73.70 -35.53
CA TYR A 821 -7.19 -73.18 -35.11
C TYR A 821 -7.06 -72.24 -33.89
N GLY A 822 -6.29 -72.62 -32.87
CA GLY A 822 -6.03 -71.74 -31.72
C GLY A 822 -5.31 -70.44 -32.09
N GLY A 823 -4.43 -70.48 -33.09
CA GLY A 823 -3.82 -69.27 -33.67
C GLY A 823 -4.83 -68.38 -34.39
N GLN A 824 -5.77 -68.95 -35.15
CA GLN A 824 -6.85 -68.20 -35.82
C GLN A 824 -7.81 -67.56 -34.80
N GLU A 825 -8.12 -68.24 -33.70
CA GLU A 825 -8.92 -67.67 -32.61
C GLU A 825 -8.20 -66.51 -31.92
N LEU A 826 -6.88 -66.57 -31.74
CA LEU A 826 -6.08 -65.46 -31.20
C LEU A 826 -6.03 -64.24 -32.15
N VAL A 827 -6.09 -64.47 -33.47
CA VAL A 827 -6.25 -63.39 -34.45
C VAL A 827 -7.63 -62.73 -34.31
N ALA A 828 -8.69 -63.53 -34.14
CA ALA A 828 -10.03 -63.01 -33.90
C ALA A 828 -10.11 -62.22 -32.58
N GLU A 829 -9.45 -62.68 -31.52
CA GLU A 829 -9.33 -61.96 -30.25
C GLU A 829 -8.59 -60.62 -30.41
N THR A 830 -7.46 -60.60 -31.13
CA THR A 830 -6.74 -59.34 -31.42
C THR A 830 -7.65 -58.32 -32.11
N ASN A 831 -8.43 -58.77 -33.11
CA ASN A 831 -9.37 -57.89 -33.81
C ASN A 831 -10.47 -57.37 -32.87
N ALA A 832 -10.98 -58.21 -31.96
CA ALA A 832 -11.97 -57.79 -30.96
C ALA A 832 -11.41 -56.72 -30.00
N TRP A 833 -10.15 -56.82 -29.59
CA TRP A 833 -9.46 -55.79 -28.79
C TRP A 833 -9.31 -54.46 -29.53
N VAL A 834 -8.96 -54.53 -30.81
CA VAL A 834 -8.87 -53.36 -31.69
C VAL A 834 -10.25 -52.73 -31.85
N GLU A 835 -11.29 -53.52 -32.11
CA GLU A 835 -12.68 -53.05 -32.23
C GLU A 835 -13.18 -52.40 -30.94
N ALA A 836 -12.97 -53.02 -29.77
CA ALA A 836 -13.34 -52.46 -28.48
C ALA A 836 -12.62 -51.13 -28.20
N SER A 837 -11.35 -51.03 -28.58
CA SER A 837 -10.56 -49.80 -28.50
C SER A 837 -11.08 -48.72 -29.44
N THR A 838 -11.44 -49.07 -30.69
CA THR A 838 -12.06 -48.13 -31.63
C THR A 838 -13.40 -47.64 -31.14
N LEU A 839 -14.22 -48.51 -30.53
CA LEU A 839 -15.51 -48.18 -29.95
C LEU A 839 -15.37 -47.19 -28.78
N GLY A 840 -14.41 -47.42 -27.89
CA GLY A 840 -14.15 -46.55 -26.75
C GLY A 840 -13.58 -45.19 -27.16
N LEU A 841 -12.82 -45.13 -28.25
CA LEU A 841 -12.18 -43.89 -28.72
C LEU A 841 -12.98 -43.16 -29.82
N ARG A 842 -14.23 -43.55 -30.08
CA ARG A 842 -15.07 -42.96 -31.15
C ARG A 842 -15.21 -41.45 -31.07
N GLU A 843 -15.20 -40.90 -29.87
CA GLU A 843 -15.36 -39.46 -29.62
C GLU A 843 -14.03 -38.69 -29.73
N CYS A 844 -12.91 -39.37 -30.02
CA CYS A 844 -11.57 -38.79 -30.07
C CYS A 844 -10.96 -38.87 -31.49
N ASP A 845 -11.32 -37.91 -32.35
CA ASP A 845 -10.88 -37.83 -33.77
C ASP A 845 -9.36 -37.74 -33.99
N ALA A 846 -8.57 -37.37 -32.98
CA ALA A 846 -7.13 -37.26 -33.12
C ALA A 846 -6.41 -38.62 -33.15
N ILE A 847 -7.03 -39.69 -32.63
CA ILE A 847 -6.45 -41.05 -32.64
C ILE A 847 -6.90 -41.74 -33.93
N ARG A 848 -6.25 -41.38 -35.04
CA ARG A 848 -6.61 -41.86 -36.38
C ARG A 848 -6.39 -43.36 -36.60
N ARG A 849 -5.58 -44.02 -35.78
CA ARG A 849 -5.26 -45.45 -35.91
C ARG A 849 -5.20 -46.15 -34.55
N PRO A 850 -6.36 -46.49 -33.96
CA PRO A 850 -6.41 -47.21 -32.68
C PRO A 850 -5.75 -48.60 -32.74
N GLY A 851 -5.62 -49.22 -33.93
CA GLY A 851 -5.00 -50.53 -34.09
C GLY A 851 -3.46 -50.57 -33.98
N LEU A 852 -2.76 -49.43 -34.11
CA LEU A 852 -1.28 -49.43 -34.10
C LEU A 852 -0.68 -49.97 -32.80
N PRO A 853 -1.14 -49.59 -31.59
CA PRO A 853 -0.58 -50.13 -30.35
C PRO A 853 -0.78 -51.64 -30.15
N TRP A 854 -1.73 -52.25 -30.89
CA TRP A 854 -1.99 -53.69 -30.88
C TRP A 854 -1.16 -54.48 -31.90
N GLN A 855 -0.31 -53.79 -32.68
CA GLN A 855 0.36 -54.39 -33.84
C GLN A 855 1.26 -55.57 -33.46
N ALA A 856 2.07 -55.46 -32.40
CA ALA A 856 2.93 -56.56 -31.93
C ALA A 856 2.11 -57.81 -31.51
N PHE A 857 0.93 -57.60 -30.91
CA PHE A 857 0.02 -58.69 -30.55
C PHE A 857 -0.56 -59.35 -31.81
N GLY A 858 -0.98 -58.53 -32.78
CA GLY A 858 -1.49 -59.00 -34.07
C GLY A 858 -0.46 -59.78 -34.88
N GLU A 859 0.79 -59.31 -34.92
CA GLU A 859 1.89 -60.02 -35.58
C GLU A 859 2.18 -61.38 -34.91
N THR A 860 2.15 -61.43 -33.58
CA THR A 860 2.27 -62.68 -32.80
C THR A 860 1.14 -63.66 -33.13
N ALA A 861 -0.11 -63.18 -33.16
CA ALA A 861 -1.26 -64.00 -33.50
C ALA A 861 -1.19 -64.50 -34.95
N ARG A 862 -0.75 -63.66 -35.90
CA ARG A 862 -0.55 -64.02 -37.31
C ARG A 862 0.47 -65.16 -37.46
N LEU A 863 1.61 -65.09 -36.78
CA LEU A 863 2.64 -66.15 -36.79
C LEU A 863 2.10 -67.49 -36.29
N LEU A 864 1.25 -67.48 -35.26
CA LEU A 864 0.64 -68.70 -34.70
C LEU A 864 -0.48 -69.26 -35.61
N SER A 865 -1.13 -68.40 -36.40
CA SER A 865 -2.25 -68.75 -37.30
C SER A 865 -1.86 -69.30 -38.68
N LEU A 866 -0.56 -69.31 -39.02
CA LEU A 866 -0.07 -69.74 -40.34
C LEU A 866 -0.61 -71.14 -40.71
N PRO A 867 -0.82 -71.48 -41.97
CA PRO A 867 -1.41 -72.77 -42.32
C PRO A 867 -0.36 -73.90 -42.25
N THR A 868 -0.76 -75.09 -41.77
CA THR A 868 0.13 -76.28 -41.76
C THR A 868 0.30 -76.86 -43.17
N GLU A 869 -0.71 -76.73 -44.04
CA GLU A 869 -0.69 -77.15 -45.44
C GLU A 869 -0.76 -75.93 -46.38
N ALA A 870 -0.15 -76.01 -47.57
CA ALA A 870 -0.18 -74.91 -48.53
C ALA A 870 -1.61 -74.69 -49.07
N LYS A 871 -2.22 -73.57 -48.70
CA LYS A 871 -3.49 -73.08 -49.26
C LYS A 871 -3.17 -72.07 -50.36
N GLU A 872 -3.88 -72.13 -51.50
CA GLU A 872 -3.61 -71.30 -52.70
C GLU A 872 -3.65 -69.77 -52.45
N GLU A 873 -4.24 -69.32 -51.34
CA GLU A 873 -4.45 -67.91 -51.00
C GLU A 873 -3.46 -67.32 -49.97
N GLN A 874 -2.57 -68.11 -49.35
CA GLN A 874 -1.63 -67.62 -48.34
C GLN A 874 -0.15 -67.87 -48.71
N PRO A 875 0.73 -66.86 -48.62
CA PRO A 875 2.06 -66.90 -49.23
C PRO A 875 3.12 -67.74 -48.51
N VAL A 876 2.92 -68.06 -47.22
CA VAL A 876 3.93 -68.75 -46.40
C VAL A 876 3.26 -69.79 -45.50
N THR A 877 3.72 -71.04 -45.56
CA THR A 877 3.30 -72.12 -44.64
C THR A 877 4.04 -72.03 -43.30
N PHE A 878 3.49 -72.64 -42.25
CA PHE A 878 4.16 -72.67 -40.94
C PHE A 878 5.57 -73.27 -40.99
N ALA A 879 5.77 -74.37 -41.74
CA ALA A 879 7.08 -75.00 -41.90
C ALA A 879 8.10 -74.08 -42.60
N GLN A 880 7.66 -73.33 -43.62
CA GLN A 880 8.51 -72.33 -44.28
C GLN A 880 8.83 -71.18 -43.33
N ALA A 881 7.88 -70.74 -42.50
CA ALA A 881 8.11 -69.68 -41.53
C ALA A 881 9.10 -70.09 -40.42
N VAL A 882 9.04 -71.33 -39.95
CA VAL A 882 10.03 -71.90 -39.01
C VAL A 882 11.40 -71.94 -39.67
N ALA A 883 11.54 -72.54 -40.85
CA ALA A 883 12.82 -72.59 -41.56
C ALA A 883 13.44 -71.20 -41.75
N MET A 884 12.65 -70.23 -42.20
CA MET A 884 13.14 -68.86 -42.42
C MET A 884 13.53 -68.12 -41.13
N ALA A 885 12.83 -68.38 -40.01
CA ALA A 885 13.13 -67.76 -38.73
C ALA A 885 14.40 -68.33 -38.06
N PHE A 886 14.69 -69.63 -38.24
CA PHE A 886 15.85 -70.31 -37.65
C PHE A 886 17.11 -70.35 -38.55
N ASP A 887 16.97 -70.26 -39.88
CA ASP A 887 18.09 -70.30 -40.85
C ASP A 887 18.62 -68.91 -41.28
N SER A 888 18.47 -67.90 -40.43
CA SER A 888 18.95 -66.52 -40.68
C SER A 888 18.28 -65.79 -41.86
N GLN A 889 17.12 -66.25 -42.34
CA GLN A 889 16.32 -65.60 -43.40
C GLN A 889 15.17 -64.74 -42.83
N TYR A 890 15.32 -64.25 -41.60
CA TYR A 890 14.26 -63.53 -40.88
C TYR A 890 13.79 -62.26 -41.62
N ALA A 891 14.70 -61.53 -42.26
CA ALA A 891 14.37 -60.33 -43.05
C ALA A 891 13.38 -60.62 -44.21
N ARG A 892 13.46 -61.82 -44.80
CA ARG A 892 12.54 -62.24 -45.86
C ARG A 892 11.17 -62.64 -45.30
N LEU A 893 11.15 -63.18 -44.09
CA LEU A 893 9.92 -63.52 -43.37
C LEU A 893 9.17 -62.26 -42.94
N THR A 894 9.89 -61.24 -42.46
CA THR A 894 9.28 -59.96 -42.06
C THR A 894 8.66 -59.22 -43.24
N GLU A 895 9.28 -59.28 -44.42
CA GLU A 895 8.75 -58.67 -45.65
C GLU A 895 7.48 -59.40 -46.16
N LEU A 896 7.45 -60.74 -46.08
CA LEU A 896 6.32 -61.54 -46.56
C LEU A 896 5.09 -61.50 -45.64
N LEU A 897 5.28 -61.29 -44.33
CA LEU A 897 4.21 -61.28 -43.32
C LEU A 897 3.92 -59.90 -42.73
N ASP A 898 4.54 -58.84 -43.26
CA ASP A 898 4.48 -57.45 -42.76
C ASP A 898 4.70 -57.35 -41.24
N ILE A 899 5.75 -58.02 -40.75
CA ILE A 899 6.14 -58.01 -39.33
C ILE A 899 7.09 -56.84 -39.12
N LYS A 900 6.71 -55.89 -38.26
CA LYS A 900 7.49 -54.67 -38.00
C LYS A 900 7.99 -54.56 -36.56
N GLU A 901 7.32 -55.21 -35.60
CA GLU A 901 7.58 -55.01 -34.16
C GLU A 901 8.31 -56.20 -33.50
N LEU A 902 8.16 -57.43 -34.01
CA LEU A 902 8.84 -58.60 -33.41
C LEU A 902 10.31 -58.72 -33.86
N ASP A 903 11.19 -58.97 -32.88
CA ASP A 903 12.57 -59.40 -33.16
C ASP A 903 12.66 -60.90 -33.54
N GLN A 904 13.79 -61.30 -34.13
CA GLN A 904 14.00 -62.70 -34.55
C GLN A 904 13.89 -63.69 -33.38
N GLY A 905 14.37 -63.33 -32.19
CA GLY A 905 14.33 -64.19 -31.01
C GLY A 905 12.92 -64.40 -30.48
N GLN A 906 12.12 -63.33 -30.43
CA GLN A 906 10.71 -63.32 -30.05
C GLN A 906 9.89 -64.13 -31.05
N ALA A 907 10.09 -63.93 -32.35
CA ALA A 907 9.42 -64.71 -33.38
C ALA A 907 9.74 -66.21 -33.27
N GLN A 908 11.01 -66.58 -33.04
CA GLN A 908 11.41 -67.97 -32.78
C GLN A 908 10.74 -68.55 -31.53
N VAL A 909 10.64 -67.78 -30.44
CA VAL A 909 9.97 -68.21 -29.20
C VAL A 909 8.48 -68.40 -29.42
N VAL A 910 7.83 -67.52 -30.19
CA VAL A 910 6.41 -67.64 -30.57
C VAL A 910 6.17 -68.88 -31.43
N LEU A 911 6.96 -69.08 -32.48
CA LEU A 911 6.80 -70.23 -33.40
C LEU A 911 6.96 -71.58 -32.66
N LYS A 912 7.88 -71.66 -31.69
CA LYS A 912 8.05 -72.84 -30.82
C LYS A 912 6.81 -73.21 -29.99
N ARG A 913 5.82 -72.32 -29.86
CA ARG A 913 4.57 -72.58 -29.12
C ARG A 913 3.55 -73.37 -29.92
N ARG A 914 3.69 -73.45 -31.25
CA ARG A 914 2.83 -74.32 -32.05
C ARG A 914 3.25 -75.77 -31.90
N ILE A 915 2.27 -76.66 -31.76
CA ILE A 915 2.51 -78.11 -31.59
C ILE A 915 3.24 -78.70 -32.81
N ASP A 916 2.97 -78.15 -34.00
CA ASP A 916 3.59 -78.57 -35.26
C ASP A 916 5.08 -78.21 -35.36
N CYS A 917 5.62 -77.37 -34.47
CA CYS A 917 7.06 -77.05 -34.44
C CYS A 917 7.93 -78.21 -33.91
N TRP A 918 7.31 -79.13 -33.15
CA TRP A 918 7.99 -80.27 -32.50
C TRP A 918 7.61 -81.61 -33.14
N ARG A 919 6.83 -81.56 -34.22
CA ARG A 919 6.55 -82.68 -35.12
C ARG A 919 7.55 -82.64 -36.26
#